data_AF-A0AAN8VZ50-F1
#
_entry.id   AF-A0AAN8VZ50-F1
#
_cell.length_a   1.000
_cell.length_b   1.000
_cell.length_c   1.000
_cell.angle_alpha   90.00
_cell.angle_beta   90.00
_cell.angle_gamma   90.00
#
_symmetry.space_group_name_H-M   'P 1'
#
loop_
_entity.id
_entity.type
_entity.pdbx_description
1 polymer ?
#
loop_
_entity_poly.entity_id
_entity_poly.type
_entity_poly.pdbx_seq_one_letter_code
_entity_poly.pdbx_strand_id
1 'polypeptide(L)'
;MGAEADQELVPPPKKKTESEDEKRRKKIVPGSLMKALIGPGGGDSKPSENDQVIYHCTVRTLDGVVVQSTRKENGGSGIPIRHVMGKSKMILGLLEGIPTMLKGEVAMFKMKSEMHYGEADCPLPVPDNFPKEDELHFEIELIDFSNVKASNSSKLSLMFLFEEWVNVISEDLGVLKKVTAEGEGWESPREPYEVKAWISAKTADGNLVVSHTQGEPFFFTFGKSEIPKGLEMGIGTMARGEKAVLYVTKQYLTESPFMSVEGLKEVHFEVELVHFVQVRDMLGDGRLIKRRIRDGKGEFPMDCPLHDSLLRVHYKGMLLNKEKTVFYDTKVDNNGQPLEFCSGEGLVPEGLEMSVRLMLPGEIALVTCPPDYAYDKFPRPENVPEGSHVQWEIELLGFEMPKDWTGLNFESIMNEAEKIRATGNRLFKEGKYELAKAKYEKVLREFNHVNPQDDEEGKVFGNTRNLLHLNMAACYLKLGECRKSIETCNKVLDVNPVHVKALYRRGMALMSLGEYEDARNDFEKMMTIDKSAEPDATAALNKLKQKEQEVERKAKKQFKGLFDKKPGEIAEAGDKIVDEPVSEGDHEIRNSEDLKGNKPKENPEASATAQTQMGFLSSLWPAGRRIFTALGIDRCSIL
;
A
#
# COMPACT_ATOMS: atom_id res chain seq x y z
N MET A 1 12.33 -7.92 -63.45
CA MET A 1 11.12 -8.29 -62.67
C MET A 1 11.59 -8.36 -61.23
N GLY A 2 11.64 -7.26 -60.48
CA GLY A 2 10.50 -6.46 -60.04
C GLY A 2 10.30 -6.78 -58.56
N ALA A 3 11.19 -6.29 -57.70
CA ALA A 3 11.06 -6.42 -56.25
C ALA A 3 10.28 -5.19 -55.75
N GLU A 4 9.01 -5.40 -55.44
CA GLU A 4 8.15 -4.41 -54.79
C GLU A 4 8.60 -4.25 -53.33
N ALA A 5 8.98 -3.02 -52.99
CA ALA A 5 9.16 -2.60 -51.61
C ALA A 5 7.80 -2.14 -51.08
N ASP A 6 7.29 -2.84 -50.07
CA ASP A 6 6.14 -2.40 -49.28
C ASP A 6 6.47 -1.05 -48.62
N GLN A 7 5.84 0.02 -49.12
CA GLN A 7 5.81 1.31 -48.46
C GLN A 7 4.88 1.20 -47.25
N GLU A 8 5.46 1.22 -46.04
CA GLU A 8 4.72 1.54 -44.83
C GLU A 8 4.05 2.92 -45.01
N LEU A 9 2.72 2.89 -45.11
CA LEU A 9 1.86 4.06 -45.10
C LEU A 9 2.06 4.83 -43.79
N VAL A 10 2.83 5.91 -43.86
CA VAL A 10 2.88 6.93 -42.81
C VAL A 10 1.46 7.44 -42.57
N PRO A 11 0.88 7.30 -41.37
CA PRO A 11 -0.43 7.84 -41.09
C PRO A 11 -0.39 9.35 -41.28
N PRO A 12 -1.44 9.97 -41.87
CA PRO A 12 -1.45 11.40 -42.09
C PRO A 12 -1.29 12.11 -40.74
N PRO A 13 -0.54 13.23 -40.68
CA PRO A 13 -0.39 13.97 -39.44
C PRO A 13 -1.79 14.34 -38.94
N LYS A 14 -2.14 13.86 -37.74
CA LYS A 14 -3.36 14.28 -37.05
C LYS A 14 -3.36 15.81 -37.04
N LYS A 15 -4.30 16.44 -37.76
CA LYS A 15 -4.54 17.88 -37.64
C LYS A 15 -4.73 18.16 -36.15
N LYS A 16 -3.79 18.88 -35.52
CA LYS A 16 -4.00 19.42 -34.18
C LYS A 16 -5.33 20.19 -34.22
N THR A 17 -6.30 19.74 -33.44
CA THR A 17 -7.49 20.53 -33.14
C THR A 17 -7.00 21.85 -32.55
N GLU A 18 -7.38 22.96 -33.19
CA GLU A 18 -7.02 24.31 -32.80
C GLU A 18 -7.39 24.57 -31.33
N SER A 19 -6.44 25.09 -30.54
CA SER A 19 -6.68 25.33 -29.11
C SER A 19 -7.64 26.51 -28.90
N GLU A 20 -8.33 26.55 -27.75
CA GLU A 20 -9.22 27.69 -27.43
C GLU A 20 -8.46 29.02 -27.43
N ASP A 21 -7.21 29.04 -26.96
CA ASP A 21 -6.36 30.23 -27.01
C ASP A 21 -5.97 30.65 -28.44
N GLU A 22 -5.76 29.70 -29.35
CA GLU A 22 -5.55 30.00 -30.78
C GLU A 22 -6.78 30.65 -31.41
N LYS A 23 -7.99 30.21 -31.06
CA LYS A 23 -9.24 30.83 -31.51
C LYS A 23 -9.40 32.25 -30.96
N ARG A 24 -9.04 32.47 -29.68
CA ARG A 24 -9.07 33.79 -29.04
C ARG A 24 -8.10 34.76 -29.73
N ARG A 25 -6.88 34.31 -30.05
CA ARG A 25 -5.87 35.09 -30.78
C ARG A 25 -6.35 35.61 -32.14
N LYS A 26 -7.20 34.87 -32.84
CA LYS A 26 -7.76 35.29 -34.15
C LYS A 26 -8.70 36.50 -34.04
N LYS A 27 -9.19 36.83 -32.84
CA LYS A 27 -10.12 37.94 -32.60
C LYS A 27 -9.39 39.25 -32.25
N ILE A 28 -8.07 39.23 -32.15
CA ILE A 28 -7.27 40.42 -31.84
C ILE A 28 -7.35 41.44 -32.97
N VAL A 29 -7.68 42.68 -32.63
CA VAL A 29 -7.74 43.81 -33.57
C VAL A 29 -6.45 44.62 -33.47
N PRO A 30 -5.80 45.01 -34.58
CA PRO A 30 -4.60 45.85 -34.53
C PRO A 30 -4.83 47.13 -33.69
N GLY A 31 -3.91 47.39 -32.76
CA GLY A 31 -3.99 48.53 -31.84
C GLY A 31 -4.86 48.32 -30.60
N SER A 32 -5.44 47.14 -30.38
CA SER A 32 -6.15 46.81 -29.13
C SER A 32 -5.21 46.50 -27.95
N LEU A 33 -3.96 46.11 -28.24
CA LEU A 33 -2.89 45.88 -27.28
C LEU A 33 -1.64 46.66 -27.73
N MET A 34 -1.20 47.59 -26.90
CA MET A 34 0.00 48.39 -27.14
C MET A 34 0.96 48.22 -25.97
N LYS A 35 2.22 47.92 -26.24
CA LYS A 35 3.27 47.79 -25.23
C LYS A 35 4.18 49.00 -25.27
N ALA A 36 4.47 49.56 -24.10
CA ALA A 36 5.53 50.53 -23.88
C ALA A 36 6.53 49.99 -22.86
N LEU A 37 7.81 50.01 -23.18
CA LEU A 37 8.87 49.60 -22.26
C LEU A 37 9.10 50.72 -21.23
N ILE A 38 9.04 50.39 -19.95
CA ILE A 38 9.24 51.33 -18.84
C ILE A 38 10.62 51.13 -18.21
N GLY A 39 11.04 49.87 -18.03
CA GLY A 39 12.35 49.50 -17.51
C GLY A 39 12.90 48.30 -18.28
N PRO A 40 14.19 48.31 -18.69
CA PRO A 40 14.79 47.21 -19.43
C PRO A 40 14.94 45.96 -18.56
N GLY A 41 14.67 44.79 -19.14
CA GLY A 41 15.04 43.50 -18.55
C GLY A 41 16.47 43.07 -18.94
N GLY A 42 16.94 41.99 -18.33
CA GLY A 42 18.24 41.36 -18.63
C GLY A 42 18.10 40.03 -19.38
N GLY A 43 19.13 39.69 -20.16
CA GLY A 43 19.18 38.48 -20.98
C GLY A 43 18.45 38.62 -22.33
N ASP A 44 18.54 37.58 -23.16
CA ASP A 44 17.93 37.55 -24.50
C ASP A 44 16.75 36.55 -24.61
N SER A 45 16.52 35.74 -23.57
CA SER A 45 15.44 34.77 -23.52
C SER A 45 14.12 35.41 -23.10
N LYS A 46 13.02 34.86 -23.63
CA LYS A 46 11.66 35.30 -23.33
C LYS A 46 10.81 34.10 -22.91
N PRO A 47 9.75 34.30 -22.11
CA PRO A 47 8.83 33.24 -21.75
C PRO A 47 8.20 32.59 -22.99
N SER A 48 8.12 31.28 -22.96
CA SER A 48 7.57 30.43 -24.01
C SER A 48 6.54 29.45 -23.44
N GLU A 49 5.93 28.63 -24.29
CA GLU A 49 4.92 27.64 -23.87
C GLU A 49 5.52 26.66 -22.84
N ASN A 50 4.80 26.42 -21.75
CA ASN A 50 5.20 25.66 -20.55
C ASN A 50 6.17 26.35 -19.58
N ASP A 51 6.62 27.57 -19.84
CA ASP A 51 7.39 28.31 -18.84
C ASP A 51 6.47 28.79 -17.71
N GLN A 52 6.91 28.66 -16.46
CA GLN A 52 6.34 29.39 -15.35
C GLN A 52 6.83 30.84 -15.43
N VAL A 53 5.91 31.78 -15.40
CA VAL A 53 6.18 33.22 -15.31
C VAL A 53 5.77 33.74 -13.95
N ILE A 54 6.63 34.55 -13.34
CA ILE A 54 6.42 35.19 -12.05
C ILE A 54 6.45 36.70 -12.29
N TYR A 55 5.35 37.40 -12.00
CA TYR A 55 5.25 38.82 -12.29
C TYR A 55 4.39 39.59 -11.29
N HIS A 56 4.72 40.87 -11.10
CA HIS A 56 3.82 41.83 -10.47
C HIS A 56 2.98 42.54 -11.53
N CYS A 57 1.74 42.86 -11.19
CA CYS A 57 0.80 43.59 -12.04
C CYS A 57 0.16 44.73 -11.26
N THR A 58 0.21 45.94 -11.83
CA THR A 58 -0.59 47.09 -11.37
C THR A 58 -1.47 47.57 -12.53
N VAL A 59 -2.78 47.56 -12.32
CA VAL A 59 -3.78 48.01 -13.28
C VAL A 59 -4.23 49.42 -12.92
N ARG A 60 -4.22 50.32 -13.90
CA ARG A 60 -4.64 51.72 -13.77
C ARG A 60 -5.61 52.10 -14.86
N THR A 61 -6.51 53.03 -14.56
CA THR A 61 -7.26 53.77 -15.58
C THR A 61 -6.32 54.69 -16.37
N LEU A 62 -6.79 55.23 -17.51
CA LEU A 62 -5.96 56.13 -18.35
C LEU A 62 -5.57 57.44 -17.63
N ASP A 63 -6.36 57.88 -16.67
CA ASP A 63 -6.09 59.02 -15.78
C ASP A 63 -5.20 58.65 -14.57
N GLY A 64 -4.78 57.38 -14.45
CA GLY A 64 -3.75 56.93 -13.51
C GLY A 64 -4.25 56.36 -12.18
N VAL A 65 -5.56 56.27 -11.98
CA VAL A 65 -6.17 55.71 -10.76
C VAL A 65 -5.89 54.21 -10.70
N VAL A 66 -5.36 53.73 -9.57
CA VAL A 66 -5.11 52.29 -9.36
C VAL A 66 -6.45 51.57 -9.20
N VAL A 67 -6.71 50.62 -10.09
CA VAL A 67 -7.88 49.74 -10.05
C VAL A 67 -7.56 48.49 -9.25
N GLN A 68 -6.41 47.87 -9.53
CA GLN A 68 -5.99 46.63 -8.92
C GLN A 68 -4.47 46.57 -8.91
N SER A 69 -3.89 45.97 -7.87
CA SER A 69 -2.43 45.80 -7.80
C SER A 69 -2.06 44.55 -7.03
N THR A 70 -0.97 43.90 -7.45
CA THR A 70 -0.26 42.89 -6.65
C THR A 70 0.76 43.53 -5.70
N ARG A 71 1.26 44.73 -6.03
CA ARG A 71 2.26 45.48 -5.26
C ARG A 71 1.68 46.09 -3.99
N LYS A 72 2.39 45.95 -2.87
CA LYS A 72 1.94 46.40 -1.54
C LYS A 72 1.86 47.93 -1.44
N GLU A 73 2.82 48.62 -2.05
CA GLU A 73 2.89 50.07 -2.20
C GLU A 73 1.67 50.67 -2.93
N ASN A 74 0.97 49.86 -3.72
CA ASN A 74 -0.24 50.24 -4.46
C ASN A 74 -1.51 49.57 -3.87
N GLY A 75 -1.47 49.16 -2.59
CA GLY A 75 -2.62 48.55 -1.88
C GLY A 75 -2.86 47.06 -2.16
N GLY A 76 -1.95 46.40 -2.88
CA GLY A 76 -1.98 44.97 -3.17
C GLY A 76 -1.45 44.09 -2.02
N SER A 77 -1.40 42.77 -2.25
CA SER A 77 -0.95 41.81 -1.24
C SER A 77 0.57 41.70 -1.07
N GLY A 78 1.37 42.25 -1.99
CA GLY A 78 2.82 42.03 -2.07
C GLY A 78 3.20 40.71 -2.76
N ILE A 79 2.23 39.88 -3.14
CA ILE A 79 2.46 38.54 -3.68
C ILE A 79 2.45 38.59 -5.22
N PRO A 80 3.51 38.15 -5.91
CA PRO A 80 3.52 38.10 -7.38
C PRO A 80 2.60 37.00 -7.90
N ILE A 81 2.08 37.19 -9.11
CA ILE A 81 1.28 36.20 -9.82
C ILE A 81 2.22 35.17 -10.43
N ARG A 82 1.88 33.89 -10.30
CA ARG A 82 2.56 32.77 -10.96
C ARG A 82 1.61 32.10 -11.93
N HIS A 83 1.96 32.11 -13.21
CA HIS A 83 1.23 31.41 -14.25
C HIS A 83 2.17 30.47 -15.00
N VAL A 84 1.63 29.40 -15.56
CA VAL A 84 2.35 28.55 -16.51
C VAL A 84 1.80 28.80 -17.90
N MET A 85 2.65 29.27 -18.81
CA MET A 85 2.26 29.63 -20.17
C MET A 85 1.65 28.43 -20.90
N GLY A 86 0.46 28.61 -21.46
CA GLY A 86 -0.31 27.55 -22.14
C GLY A 86 -1.09 26.60 -21.21
N LYS A 87 -0.97 26.73 -19.88
CA LYS A 87 -1.72 25.92 -18.90
C LYS A 87 -2.61 26.76 -17.99
N SER A 88 -2.11 27.90 -17.51
CA SER A 88 -2.89 28.83 -16.69
C SER A 88 -3.89 29.60 -17.55
N LYS A 89 -5.11 29.76 -17.04
CA LYS A 89 -6.09 30.66 -17.64
C LYS A 89 -5.61 32.11 -17.49
N MET A 90 -5.51 32.82 -18.60
CA MET A 90 -5.03 34.21 -18.63
C MET A 90 -5.96 35.09 -19.47
N ILE A 91 -6.02 36.38 -19.12
CA ILE A 91 -6.60 37.37 -20.02
C ILE A 91 -5.74 37.49 -21.28
N LEU A 92 -6.38 37.74 -22.42
CA LEU A 92 -5.74 37.66 -23.73
C LEU A 92 -4.53 38.61 -23.86
N GLY A 93 -4.61 39.81 -23.29
CA GLY A 93 -3.54 40.80 -23.32
C GLY A 93 -2.29 40.37 -22.57
N LEU A 94 -2.41 39.64 -21.46
CA LEU A 94 -1.24 39.09 -20.75
C LEU A 94 -0.70 37.83 -21.43
N LEU A 95 -1.58 37.01 -21.99
CA LEU A 95 -1.19 35.84 -22.78
C LEU A 95 -0.30 36.21 -23.96
N GLU A 96 -0.59 37.34 -24.62
CA GLU A 96 0.22 37.87 -25.72
C GLU A 96 1.35 38.80 -25.28
N GLY A 97 1.15 39.54 -24.19
CA GLY A 97 2.09 40.54 -23.70
C GLY A 97 3.33 39.93 -23.04
N ILE A 98 3.16 38.97 -22.14
CA ILE A 98 4.26 38.40 -21.34
C ILE A 98 5.33 37.70 -22.19
N PRO A 99 5.00 36.91 -23.24
CA PRO A 99 6.01 36.34 -24.16
C PRO A 99 6.91 37.36 -24.85
N THR A 100 6.55 38.65 -24.83
CA THR A 100 7.37 39.70 -25.44
C THR A 100 8.39 40.31 -24.47
N MET A 101 8.32 39.96 -23.19
CA MET A 101 9.10 40.56 -22.11
C MET A 101 10.38 39.76 -21.80
N LEU A 102 11.41 40.46 -21.32
CA LEU A 102 12.63 39.88 -20.76
C LEU A 102 12.55 39.75 -19.23
N LYS A 103 13.40 38.91 -18.64
CA LYS A 103 13.49 38.78 -17.17
C LYS A 103 13.90 40.12 -16.54
N GLY A 104 13.18 40.55 -15.51
CA GLY A 104 13.32 41.86 -14.86
C GLY A 104 12.72 43.04 -15.64
N GLU A 105 12.12 42.81 -16.82
CA GLU A 105 11.53 43.90 -17.60
C GLU A 105 10.28 44.47 -16.92
N VAL A 106 10.17 45.81 -16.95
CA VAL A 106 8.94 46.51 -16.58
C VAL A 106 8.31 47.10 -17.83
N ALA A 107 7.10 46.68 -18.16
CA ALA A 107 6.37 47.14 -19.34
C ALA A 107 4.96 47.60 -18.99
N MET A 108 4.52 48.67 -19.65
CA MET A 108 3.15 49.15 -19.60
C MET A 108 2.41 48.65 -20.82
N PHE A 109 1.35 47.88 -20.61
CA PHE A 109 0.44 47.43 -21.65
C PHE A 109 -0.84 48.26 -21.60
N LYS A 110 -1.07 49.04 -22.65
CA LYS A 110 -2.36 49.68 -22.87
C LYS A 110 -3.28 48.70 -23.58
N MET A 111 -4.37 48.33 -22.91
CA MET A 111 -5.27 47.26 -23.32
C MET A 111 -6.69 47.81 -23.43
N LYS A 112 -7.35 47.60 -24.57
CA LYS A 112 -8.80 47.79 -24.69
C LYS A 112 -9.58 46.68 -24.00
N SER A 113 -10.88 46.91 -23.78
CA SER A 113 -11.80 45.98 -23.12
C SER A 113 -11.68 44.53 -23.61
N GLU A 114 -11.57 44.35 -24.93
CA GLU A 114 -11.48 43.07 -25.63
C GLU A 114 -10.15 42.32 -25.41
N MET A 115 -9.15 42.97 -24.80
CA MET A 115 -7.86 42.34 -24.44
C MET A 115 -7.76 41.98 -22.97
N HIS A 116 -8.74 42.32 -22.13
CA HIS A 116 -8.77 41.94 -20.73
C HIS A 116 -10.10 41.28 -20.33
N TYR A 117 -10.64 41.60 -19.16
CA TYR A 117 -11.88 41.01 -18.64
C TYR A 117 -13.14 41.33 -19.44
N GLY A 118 -13.09 42.27 -20.41
CA GLY A 118 -14.19 42.56 -21.34
C GLY A 118 -14.21 41.64 -22.57
N GLU A 119 -13.21 40.77 -22.72
CA GLU A 119 -13.19 39.75 -23.77
C GLU A 119 -14.39 38.80 -23.65
N ALA A 120 -15.13 38.60 -24.74
CA ALA A 120 -16.35 37.80 -24.76
C ALA A 120 -16.12 36.34 -24.30
N ASP A 121 -14.96 35.77 -24.64
CA ASP A 121 -14.58 34.39 -24.29
C ASP A 121 -13.52 34.34 -23.16
N CYS A 122 -13.48 35.37 -22.30
CA CYS A 122 -12.51 35.41 -21.21
C CYS A 122 -12.69 34.21 -20.27
N PRO A 123 -11.63 33.41 -20.00
CA PRO A 123 -11.75 32.21 -19.17
C PRO A 123 -11.76 32.51 -17.67
N LEU A 124 -11.63 33.79 -17.28
CA LEU A 124 -11.49 34.26 -15.91
C LEU A 124 -12.71 35.07 -15.47
N PRO A 125 -13.15 34.96 -14.20
CA PRO A 125 -14.17 35.83 -13.65
C PRO A 125 -13.66 37.27 -13.56
N VAL A 126 -14.56 38.22 -13.75
CA VAL A 126 -14.26 39.66 -13.59
C VAL A 126 -14.10 39.96 -12.10
N PRO A 127 -13.01 40.61 -11.66
CA PRO A 127 -12.86 41.03 -10.27
C PRO A 127 -13.94 42.03 -9.85
N ASP A 128 -14.29 42.03 -8.55
CA ASP A 128 -15.30 42.94 -8.02
C ASP A 128 -14.93 44.41 -8.27
N ASN A 129 -15.90 45.19 -8.74
CA ASN A 129 -15.76 46.61 -9.09
C ASN A 129 -14.69 46.90 -10.17
N PHE A 130 -14.29 45.91 -10.96
CA PHE A 130 -13.34 46.11 -12.05
C PHE A 130 -14.02 46.80 -13.26
N PRO A 131 -13.45 47.88 -13.83
CA PRO A 131 -13.97 48.60 -14.99
C PRO A 131 -13.71 47.80 -16.29
N LYS A 132 -14.45 46.71 -16.49
CA LYS A 132 -14.20 45.73 -17.56
C LYS A 132 -14.42 46.23 -18.99
N GLU A 133 -15.23 47.29 -19.16
CA GLU A 133 -15.56 47.88 -20.46
C GLU A 133 -14.59 49.01 -20.86
N ASP A 134 -13.74 49.45 -19.94
CA ASP A 134 -12.84 50.59 -20.15
C ASP A 134 -11.53 50.16 -20.80
N GLU A 135 -10.80 51.11 -21.39
CA GLU A 135 -9.42 50.92 -21.82
C GLU A 135 -8.48 51.21 -20.63
N LEU A 136 -7.57 50.30 -20.33
CA LEU A 136 -6.77 50.31 -19.10
C LEU A 136 -5.26 50.17 -19.37
N HIS A 137 -4.48 50.58 -18.39
CA HIS A 137 -3.03 50.46 -18.33
C HIS A 137 -2.62 49.33 -17.37
N PHE A 138 -1.98 48.29 -17.88
CA PHE A 138 -1.42 47.17 -17.12
C PHE A 138 0.09 47.30 -17.05
N GLU A 139 0.61 47.74 -15.92
CA GLU A 139 2.04 47.76 -15.64
C GLU A 139 2.46 46.39 -15.12
N ILE A 140 3.35 45.71 -15.86
CA ILE A 140 3.85 44.39 -15.54
C ILE A 140 5.35 44.46 -15.28
N GLU A 141 5.78 43.95 -14.14
CA GLU A 141 7.19 43.62 -13.88
C GLU A 141 7.33 42.10 -13.97
N LEU A 142 8.04 41.61 -14.99
CA LEU A 142 8.34 40.18 -15.12
C LEU A 142 9.54 39.84 -14.22
N ILE A 143 9.30 39.35 -13.02
CA ILE A 143 10.33 39.07 -12.02
C ILE A 143 11.23 37.93 -12.48
N ASP A 144 10.63 36.82 -12.90
CA ASP A 144 11.35 35.64 -13.35
C ASP A 144 10.49 34.78 -14.28
N PHE A 145 11.15 33.92 -15.05
CA PHE A 145 10.51 32.79 -15.71
C PHE A 145 11.45 31.60 -15.85
N SER A 146 10.87 30.40 -15.80
CA SER A 146 11.64 29.16 -15.92
C SER A 146 10.81 28.01 -16.46
N ASN A 147 11.47 27.02 -17.06
CA ASN A 147 10.81 25.88 -17.66
C ASN A 147 10.20 24.95 -16.59
N VAL A 148 8.95 24.54 -16.80
CA VAL A 148 8.23 23.64 -15.88
C VAL A 148 8.32 22.18 -16.33
N LYS A 149 8.89 21.34 -15.47
CA LYS A 149 8.77 19.88 -15.60
C LYS A 149 7.51 19.38 -14.90
N ALA A 150 6.74 18.55 -15.62
CA ALA A 150 5.73 17.72 -14.96
C ALA A 150 6.44 16.68 -14.10
N SER A 151 5.98 16.48 -12.87
CA SER A 151 6.59 15.57 -11.88
C SER A 151 6.73 14.11 -12.35
N ASN A 152 6.06 13.72 -13.44
CA ASN A 152 5.99 12.35 -13.95
C ASN A 152 6.83 12.07 -15.23
N SER A 153 7.67 12.99 -15.71
CA SER A 153 8.45 12.74 -16.93
C SER A 153 9.74 11.95 -16.65
N SER A 154 9.66 10.61 -16.69
CA SER A 154 10.78 9.66 -16.62
C SER A 154 11.69 9.65 -17.86
N LYS A 155 11.60 10.65 -18.76
CA LYS A 155 12.52 10.79 -19.89
C LYS A 155 13.66 11.74 -19.53
N LEU A 156 14.78 11.16 -19.08
CA LEU A 156 16.09 11.80 -19.16
C LEU A 156 16.38 12.11 -20.63
N SER A 157 16.32 13.38 -21.01
CA SER A 157 17.07 13.88 -22.15
C SER A 157 18.38 14.45 -21.61
N LEU A 158 19.48 13.77 -21.92
CA LEU A 158 20.85 14.23 -21.73
C LEU A 158 21.09 15.49 -22.59
N MET A 159 20.72 16.66 -22.09
CA MET A 159 21.36 17.95 -22.42
C MET A 159 20.81 19.05 -21.49
N PHE A 160 21.67 20.03 -21.22
CA PHE A 160 21.43 21.27 -20.46
C PHE A 160 21.79 21.22 -18.97
N LEU A 161 23.09 21.42 -18.75
CA LEU A 161 23.65 21.99 -17.53
C LEU A 161 23.10 23.42 -17.35
N PHE A 162 22.61 23.75 -16.15
CA PHE A 162 22.21 25.09 -15.68
C PHE A 162 20.86 25.69 -16.13
N GLU A 163 19.74 24.97 -15.98
CA GLU A 163 18.43 25.64 -15.90
C GLU A 163 17.78 25.39 -14.54
N GLU A 164 17.30 26.44 -13.87
CA GLU A 164 16.55 26.36 -12.61
C GLU A 164 15.15 25.81 -12.89
N TRP A 165 14.90 24.54 -12.61
CA TRP A 165 13.60 23.91 -12.89
C TRP A 165 12.61 24.15 -11.74
N VAL A 166 11.37 24.49 -12.09
CA VAL A 166 10.24 24.46 -11.15
C VAL A 166 9.37 23.26 -11.47
N ASN A 167 9.17 22.40 -10.47
CA ASN A 167 8.29 21.25 -10.54
C ASN A 167 6.90 21.63 -10.03
N VAL A 168 5.88 21.37 -10.84
CA VAL A 168 4.48 21.51 -10.43
C VAL A 168 4.06 20.26 -9.68
N ILE A 169 3.68 20.42 -8.41
CA ILE A 169 3.30 19.31 -7.53
C ILE A 169 1.78 19.15 -7.47
N SER A 170 1.02 20.25 -7.52
CA SER A 170 -0.44 20.23 -7.62
C SER A 170 -0.91 20.83 -8.95
N GLU A 171 -1.96 20.25 -9.54
CA GLU A 171 -2.49 20.66 -10.85
C GLU A 171 -2.98 22.12 -10.88
N ASP A 172 -3.45 22.61 -9.75
CA ASP A 172 -3.93 23.99 -9.54
C ASP A 172 -2.79 24.99 -9.23
N LEU A 173 -1.52 24.56 -9.31
CA LEU A 173 -0.32 25.34 -9.01
C LEU A 173 -0.23 25.82 -7.55
N GLY A 174 -1.07 25.30 -6.66
CA GLY A 174 -1.05 25.64 -5.25
C GLY A 174 0.16 25.09 -4.47
N VAL A 175 0.88 24.12 -5.03
CA VAL A 175 2.15 23.58 -4.53
C VAL A 175 3.17 23.47 -5.66
N LEU A 176 4.29 24.19 -5.51
CA LEU A 176 5.39 24.21 -6.48
C LEU A 176 6.72 23.92 -5.76
N LYS A 177 7.66 23.26 -6.44
CA LYS A 177 9.00 22.98 -5.92
C LYS A 177 10.07 23.54 -6.85
N LYS A 178 10.97 24.39 -6.34
CA LYS A 178 12.21 24.80 -7.02
C LYS A 178 13.38 24.09 -6.37
N VAL A 179 14.06 23.22 -7.11
CA VAL A 179 15.25 22.51 -6.61
C VAL A 179 16.43 23.48 -6.58
N THR A 180 17.10 23.59 -5.44
CA THR A 180 18.30 24.44 -5.25
C THR A 180 19.58 23.63 -5.12
N ALA A 181 19.49 22.36 -4.69
CA ALA A 181 20.56 21.37 -4.79
C ALA A 181 19.95 19.98 -4.97
N GLU A 182 20.48 19.22 -5.94
CA GLU A 182 20.06 17.85 -6.21
C GLU A 182 20.37 16.91 -5.03
N GLY A 183 19.48 15.97 -4.77
CA GLY A 183 19.70 14.90 -3.80
C GLY A 183 20.37 13.67 -4.41
N GLU A 184 20.50 12.63 -3.59
CA GLU A 184 21.05 11.33 -3.94
C GLU A 184 19.96 10.25 -3.93
N GLY A 185 20.05 9.32 -4.88
CA GLY A 185 19.11 8.21 -5.02
C GLY A 185 17.82 8.60 -5.75
N TRP A 186 16.91 7.62 -5.85
CA TRP A 186 15.64 7.74 -6.58
C TRP A 186 14.40 7.63 -5.68
N GLU A 187 14.58 7.25 -4.42
CA GLU A 187 13.46 7.08 -3.48
C GLU A 187 13.08 8.41 -2.84
N SER A 188 11.78 8.62 -2.67
CA SER A 188 11.20 9.76 -1.95
C SER A 188 10.37 9.27 -0.76
N PRO A 189 10.21 10.10 0.29
CA PRO A 189 9.45 9.70 1.47
C PRO A 189 7.96 9.54 1.14
N ARG A 190 7.34 8.54 1.77
CA ARG A 190 5.91 8.21 1.65
C ARG A 190 5.39 7.68 2.95
N GLU A 191 4.08 7.64 3.14
CA GLU A 191 3.50 7.10 4.37
C GLU A 191 3.88 5.61 4.55
N PRO A 192 4.28 5.16 5.76
CA PRO A 192 4.40 5.90 7.03
C PRO A 192 5.87 6.25 7.40
N TYR A 193 6.67 6.75 6.46
CA TYR A 193 8.10 6.98 6.68
C TYR A 193 8.36 8.04 7.74
N GLU A 194 9.43 7.84 8.51
CA GLU A 194 9.94 8.81 9.47
C GLU A 194 10.95 9.71 8.77
N VAL A 195 10.75 11.02 8.81
CA VAL A 195 11.50 12.02 8.03
C VAL A 195 12.21 12.99 8.95
N LYS A 196 13.44 13.36 8.58
CA LYS A 196 14.23 14.43 9.18
C LYS A 196 14.56 15.48 8.12
N ALA A 197 14.14 16.72 8.35
CA ALA A 197 14.42 17.82 7.44
C ALA A 197 14.73 19.12 8.19
N TRP A 198 15.61 19.94 7.63
CA TRP A 198 15.69 21.36 8.01
C TRP A 198 14.62 22.11 7.25
N ILE A 199 13.87 22.97 7.95
CA ILE A 199 12.71 23.65 7.39
C ILE A 199 12.69 25.10 7.89
N SER A 200 12.75 26.04 6.96
CA SER A 200 12.55 27.46 7.21
C SER A 200 11.36 27.94 6.40
N ALA A 201 10.43 28.66 7.02
CA ALA A 201 9.19 29.12 6.42
C ALA A 201 9.17 30.65 6.39
N LYS A 202 9.02 31.23 5.20
CA LYS A 202 8.85 32.68 5.00
C LYS A 202 7.52 32.95 4.33
N THR A 203 6.83 34.01 4.72
CA THR A 203 5.70 34.54 3.93
C THR A 203 6.19 35.03 2.58
N ALA A 204 5.29 35.15 1.60
CA ALA A 204 5.64 35.71 0.28
C ALA A 204 6.25 37.12 0.34
N ASP A 205 5.94 37.92 1.37
CA ASP A 205 6.54 39.24 1.63
C ASP A 205 7.96 39.15 2.24
N GLY A 206 8.50 37.94 2.44
CA GLY A 206 9.83 37.69 3.01
C GLY A 206 9.88 37.65 4.54
N ASN A 207 8.76 37.89 5.24
CA ASN A 207 8.75 37.80 6.71
C ASN A 207 8.90 36.34 7.15
N LEU A 208 9.86 36.09 8.04
CA LEU A 208 10.11 34.78 8.62
C LEU A 208 8.95 34.36 9.53
N VAL A 209 8.43 33.14 9.34
CA VAL A 209 7.36 32.55 10.15
C VAL A 209 7.92 31.52 11.12
N VAL A 210 8.73 30.58 10.61
CA VAL A 210 9.39 29.52 11.38
C VAL A 210 10.80 29.33 10.83
N SER A 211 11.78 29.02 11.69
CA SER A 211 13.13 28.65 11.26
C SER A 211 13.65 27.49 12.11
N HIS A 212 13.68 26.29 11.52
CA HIS A 212 14.45 25.15 11.99
C HIS A 212 15.70 25.00 11.12
N THR A 213 16.73 25.79 11.43
CA THR A 213 18.03 25.79 10.73
C THR A 213 19.22 25.59 11.67
N GLN A 214 18.97 25.45 12.97
CA GLN A 214 19.96 25.22 14.02
C GLN A 214 19.46 24.16 15.00
N GLY A 215 20.36 23.42 15.65
CA GLY A 215 20.01 22.37 16.60
C GLY A 215 19.89 20.99 15.95
N GLU A 216 18.70 20.39 16.04
CA GLU A 216 18.37 19.11 15.38
C GLU A 216 17.37 19.35 14.23
N PRO A 217 17.46 18.61 13.11
CA PRO A 217 16.46 18.63 12.06
C PRO A 217 15.07 18.30 12.62
N PHE A 218 14.02 18.92 12.06
CA PHE A 218 12.65 18.62 12.43
C PHE A 218 12.32 17.17 12.05
N PHE A 219 11.85 16.40 13.03
CA PHE A 219 11.46 15.01 12.87
C PHE A 219 9.94 14.90 12.82
N PHE A 220 9.42 14.21 11.81
CA PHE A 220 7.98 13.97 11.66
C PHE A 220 7.72 12.66 10.91
N THR A 221 6.50 12.17 11.00
CA THR A 221 6.04 10.97 10.28
C THR A 221 5.12 11.36 9.13
N PHE A 222 5.44 10.91 7.93
CA PHE A 222 4.60 11.12 6.75
C PHE A 222 3.19 10.56 6.99
N GLY A 223 2.17 11.37 6.69
CA GLY A 223 0.76 11.01 6.80
C GLY A 223 0.15 11.20 8.19
N LYS A 224 0.89 11.81 9.13
CA LYS A 224 0.39 12.13 10.48
C LYS A 224 -0.05 13.58 10.66
N SER A 225 -0.08 14.36 9.58
CA SER A 225 -0.48 15.78 9.61
C SER A 225 0.32 16.64 10.60
N GLU A 226 1.60 16.28 10.80
CA GLU A 226 2.50 17.02 11.70
C GLU A 226 3.02 18.32 11.06
N ILE A 227 2.96 18.40 9.73
CA ILE A 227 3.32 19.56 8.90
C ILE A 227 2.15 19.92 7.95
N PRO A 228 2.13 21.16 7.39
CA PRO A 228 1.14 21.52 6.40
C PRO A 228 1.12 20.58 5.19
N LYS A 229 -0.07 20.25 4.68
CA LYS A 229 -0.27 19.30 3.58
C LYS A 229 0.57 19.63 2.34
N GLY A 230 0.67 20.89 1.95
CA GLY A 230 1.46 21.30 0.78
C GLY A 230 2.97 21.14 0.99
N LEU A 231 3.45 21.34 2.22
CA LEU A 231 4.85 21.09 2.59
C LEU A 231 5.14 19.58 2.51
N GLU A 232 4.24 18.74 3.04
CA GLU A 232 4.37 17.27 2.96
C GLU A 232 4.36 16.78 1.51
N MET A 233 3.44 17.28 0.68
CA MET A 233 3.39 16.98 -0.76
C MET A 233 4.71 17.33 -1.47
N GLY A 234 5.29 18.49 -1.16
CA GLY A 234 6.57 18.91 -1.73
C GLY A 234 7.71 18.00 -1.31
N ILE A 235 7.84 17.72 0.00
CA ILE A 235 8.86 16.80 0.56
C ILE A 235 8.70 15.39 -0.01
N GLY A 236 7.48 14.95 -0.29
CA GLY A 236 7.17 13.64 -0.89
C GLY A 236 7.75 13.45 -2.30
N THR A 237 8.24 14.53 -2.92
CA THR A 237 8.94 14.50 -4.21
C THR A 237 10.45 14.71 -4.10
N MET A 238 10.99 14.83 -2.89
CA MET A 238 12.41 15.11 -2.66
C MET A 238 13.21 13.83 -2.48
N ALA A 239 14.44 13.82 -2.98
CA ALA A 239 15.43 12.78 -2.71
C ALA A 239 16.26 13.08 -1.45
N ARG A 240 16.96 12.08 -0.89
CA ARG A 240 17.84 12.28 0.28
C ARG A 240 18.90 13.33 -0.03
N GLY A 241 19.12 14.28 0.87
CA GLY A 241 20.07 15.38 0.70
C GLY A 241 19.59 16.52 -0.22
N GLU A 242 18.44 16.39 -0.89
CA GLU A 242 17.91 17.44 -1.76
C GLU A 242 17.61 18.72 -0.97
N LYS A 243 17.95 19.86 -1.57
CA LYS A 243 17.54 21.19 -1.08
C LYS A 243 16.59 21.82 -2.07
N ALA A 244 15.49 22.36 -1.58
CA ALA A 244 14.48 22.98 -2.42
C ALA A 244 13.73 24.11 -1.71
N VAL A 245 13.13 25.00 -2.51
CA VAL A 245 12.13 25.96 -2.05
C VAL A 245 10.75 25.46 -2.49
N LEU A 246 9.84 25.28 -1.55
CA LEU A 246 8.46 24.89 -1.79
C LEU A 246 7.54 26.10 -1.63
N TYR A 247 6.82 26.45 -2.69
CA TYR A 247 5.83 27.53 -2.67
C TYR A 247 4.46 26.91 -2.43
N VAL A 248 3.83 27.27 -1.32
CA VAL A 248 2.57 26.66 -0.87
C VAL A 248 1.53 27.74 -0.62
N THR A 249 0.41 27.66 -1.34
CA THR A 249 -0.73 28.57 -1.22
C THR A 249 -1.68 28.15 -0.10
N LYS A 250 -2.53 29.09 0.35
CA LYS A 250 -3.47 28.92 1.46
C LYS A 250 -4.28 27.61 1.45
N GLN A 251 -4.73 27.15 0.28
CA GLN A 251 -5.53 25.91 0.17
C GLN A 251 -4.77 24.64 0.58
N TYR A 252 -3.44 24.69 0.64
CA TYR A 252 -2.54 23.61 1.05
C TYR A 252 -1.80 23.90 2.37
N LEU A 253 -2.03 25.07 2.99
CA LEU A 253 -1.52 25.42 4.31
C LEU A 253 -2.48 24.93 5.38
N THR A 254 -2.44 23.64 5.70
CA THR A 254 -3.23 23.06 6.81
C THR A 254 -2.58 23.36 8.15
N GLU A 255 -3.40 23.59 9.18
CA GLU A 255 -2.94 23.71 10.57
C GLU A 255 -2.18 22.45 11.00
N SER A 256 -1.07 22.62 11.73
CA SER A 256 -0.27 21.52 12.22
C SER A 256 0.56 21.90 13.45
N PRO A 257 1.08 20.92 14.22
CA PRO A 257 2.02 21.17 15.32
C PRO A 257 3.27 21.96 14.94
N PHE A 258 3.68 21.93 13.66
CA PHE A 258 4.85 22.64 13.17
C PHE A 258 4.64 24.16 13.05
N MET A 259 3.46 24.61 12.61
CA MET A 259 3.17 26.04 12.44
C MET A 259 1.68 26.33 12.42
N SER A 260 1.31 27.53 12.90
CA SER A 260 -0.02 28.09 12.66
C SER A 260 -0.08 28.76 11.29
N VAL A 261 -1.23 28.66 10.62
CA VAL A 261 -1.42 29.17 9.25
C VAL A 261 -2.46 30.29 9.15
N GLU A 262 -2.96 30.79 10.30
CA GLU A 262 -3.97 31.84 10.33
C GLU A 262 -3.49 33.11 9.62
N GLY A 263 -4.32 33.62 8.70
CA GLY A 263 -4.01 34.83 7.92
C GLY A 263 -2.97 34.66 6.81
N LEU A 264 -2.32 33.49 6.69
CA LEU A 264 -1.32 33.25 5.67
C LEU A 264 -1.97 32.96 4.30
N LYS A 265 -1.51 33.67 3.27
CA LYS A 265 -1.96 33.48 1.88
C LYS A 265 -1.05 32.54 1.10
N GLU A 266 0.25 32.65 1.33
CA GLU A 266 1.29 31.87 0.68
C GLU A 266 2.54 31.83 1.57
N VAL A 267 3.17 30.66 1.66
CA VAL A 267 4.41 30.43 2.42
C VAL A 267 5.43 29.75 1.52
N HIS A 268 6.68 30.20 1.62
CA HIS A 268 7.85 29.65 0.94
C HIS A 268 8.65 28.87 1.98
N PHE A 269 8.73 27.55 1.79
CA PHE A 269 9.50 26.67 2.65
C PHE A 269 10.85 26.38 2.02
N GLU A 270 11.93 26.83 2.64
CA GLU A 270 13.27 26.37 2.35
C GLU A 270 13.48 25.05 3.10
N VAL A 271 13.67 23.97 2.35
CA VAL A 271 13.77 22.60 2.89
C VAL A 271 15.10 21.98 2.49
N GLU A 272 15.77 21.35 3.45
CA GLU A 272 16.84 20.37 3.20
C GLU A 272 16.41 19.02 3.76
N LEU A 273 16.16 18.06 2.86
CA LEU A 273 15.73 16.71 3.25
C LEU A 273 16.95 15.91 3.72
N VAL A 274 17.26 15.99 5.00
CA VAL A 274 18.45 15.34 5.59
C VAL A 274 18.38 13.82 5.44
N HIS A 275 17.28 13.22 5.87
CA HIS A 275 17.13 11.78 5.88
C HIS A 275 15.67 11.37 5.97
N PHE A 276 15.36 10.15 5.54
CA PHE A 276 14.12 9.47 5.87
C PHE A 276 14.39 7.99 6.09
N VAL A 277 13.60 7.38 6.95
CA VAL A 277 13.65 5.97 7.33
C VAL A 277 12.42 5.30 6.76
N GLN A 278 12.61 4.28 5.93
CA GLN A 278 11.49 3.44 5.50
C GLN A 278 10.93 2.71 6.72
N VAL A 279 9.66 2.95 7.01
CA VAL A 279 8.91 2.26 8.06
C VAL A 279 7.88 1.35 7.39
N ARG A 280 7.82 0.11 7.85
CA ARG A 280 6.86 -0.89 7.38
C ARG A 280 6.12 -1.50 8.56
N ASP A 281 4.81 -1.39 8.53
CA ASP A 281 3.92 -2.18 9.38
C ASP A 281 3.74 -3.56 8.75
N MET A 282 4.25 -4.57 9.44
CA MET A 282 4.32 -5.94 8.94
C MET A 282 2.99 -6.69 9.08
N LEU A 283 2.12 -6.24 10.00
CA LEU A 283 0.82 -6.87 10.28
C LEU A 283 -0.36 -6.03 9.77
N GLY A 284 -0.15 -4.72 9.57
CA GLY A 284 -1.20 -3.77 9.22
C GLY A 284 -2.01 -3.26 10.43
N ASP A 285 -1.59 -3.61 11.65
CA ASP A 285 -2.23 -3.22 12.92
C ASP A 285 -1.35 -2.30 13.79
N GLY A 286 -0.19 -1.89 13.27
CA GLY A 286 0.76 -0.99 13.91
C GLY A 286 1.65 -1.63 14.99
N ARG A 287 1.52 -2.94 15.27
CA ARG A 287 2.24 -3.57 16.41
C ARG A 287 3.63 -4.09 16.04
N LEU A 288 3.82 -4.65 14.85
CA LEU A 288 5.11 -5.14 14.35
C LEU A 288 5.67 -4.18 13.30
N ILE A 289 6.63 -3.35 13.72
CA ILE A 289 7.17 -2.26 12.90
C ILE A 289 8.63 -2.53 12.54
N LYS A 290 8.93 -2.58 11.25
CA LYS A 290 10.28 -2.66 10.70
C LYS A 290 10.74 -1.29 10.21
N ARG A 291 11.86 -0.79 10.71
CA ARG A 291 12.52 0.46 10.28
C ARG A 291 13.82 0.14 9.56
N ARG A 292 14.00 0.61 8.33
CA ARG A 292 15.22 0.39 7.55
C ARG A 292 16.28 1.43 7.91
N ILE A 293 17.29 1.02 8.68
CA ILE A 293 18.37 1.88 9.18
C ILE A 293 19.48 2.04 8.14
N ARG A 294 19.83 0.95 7.46
CA ARG A 294 20.81 0.94 6.37
C ARG A 294 20.26 0.17 5.19
N ASP A 295 20.41 0.73 3.99
CA ASP A 295 19.96 0.09 2.76
C ASP A 295 20.80 -1.17 2.45
N GLY A 296 20.12 -2.22 1.99
CA GLY A 296 20.78 -3.41 1.42
C GLY A 296 21.05 -3.24 -0.08
N LYS A 297 21.62 -4.27 -0.70
CA LYS A 297 21.93 -4.33 -2.13
C LYS A 297 20.94 -5.27 -2.82
N GLY A 298 20.42 -4.83 -3.97
CA GLY A 298 19.50 -5.59 -4.81
C GLY A 298 18.21 -4.82 -5.12
N GLU A 299 17.37 -5.42 -5.94
CA GLU A 299 16.05 -4.91 -6.31
C GLU A 299 14.97 -5.47 -5.39
N PHE A 300 14.32 -4.59 -4.63
CA PHE A 300 13.18 -4.98 -3.80
C PHE A 300 11.91 -5.13 -4.66
N PRO A 301 11.08 -6.20 -4.49
CA PRO A 301 11.24 -7.31 -3.55
C PRO A 301 11.91 -8.56 -4.17
N MET A 302 12.45 -8.47 -5.39
CA MET A 302 12.97 -9.63 -6.14
C MET A 302 14.16 -10.30 -5.48
N ASP A 303 15.06 -9.50 -4.91
CA ASP A 303 16.27 -9.96 -4.23
C ASP A 303 16.07 -10.17 -2.71
N CYS A 304 14.82 -10.22 -2.25
CA CYS A 304 14.49 -10.59 -0.87
C CYS A 304 14.30 -12.11 -0.72
N PRO A 305 14.58 -12.69 0.46
CA PRO A 305 14.37 -14.11 0.70
C PRO A 305 12.89 -14.44 0.97
N LEU A 306 12.05 -14.25 -0.04
CA LEU A 306 10.60 -14.49 0.04
C LEU A 306 10.27 -15.99 0.13
N HIS A 307 11.10 -16.84 -0.45
CA HIS A 307 10.97 -18.29 -0.41
C HIS A 307 11.65 -18.90 0.82
N ASP A 308 11.40 -20.18 1.07
CA ASP A 308 12.10 -20.97 2.07
C ASP A 308 13.59 -21.07 1.70
N SER A 309 14.42 -20.29 2.38
CA SER A 309 15.85 -20.08 2.11
C SER A 309 16.65 -20.27 3.38
N LEU A 310 17.92 -20.65 3.24
CA LEU A 310 18.87 -20.61 4.34
C LEU A 310 19.32 -19.15 4.53
N LEU A 311 18.95 -18.55 5.65
CA LEU A 311 19.24 -17.16 6.00
C LEU A 311 20.47 -17.08 6.90
N ARG A 312 21.30 -16.05 6.69
CA ARG A 312 22.43 -15.73 7.57
C ARG A 312 22.29 -14.30 8.08
N VAL A 313 22.12 -14.14 9.39
CA VAL A 313 21.88 -12.82 10.00
C VAL A 313 22.77 -12.59 11.22
N HIS A 314 23.14 -11.33 11.42
CA HIS A 314 23.46 -10.85 12.76
C HIS A 314 22.22 -10.18 13.34
N TYR A 315 21.98 -10.39 14.62
CA TYR A 315 20.99 -9.61 15.34
C TYR A 315 21.43 -9.28 16.76
N LYS A 316 20.89 -8.18 17.26
CA LYS A 316 20.98 -7.70 18.62
C LYS A 316 19.58 -7.47 19.16
N GLY A 317 19.19 -8.27 20.15
CA GLY A 317 17.90 -8.20 20.83
C GLY A 317 17.96 -7.33 22.07
N MET A 318 17.00 -6.41 22.17
CA MET A 318 16.85 -5.46 23.28
C MET A 318 15.43 -5.50 23.83
N LEU A 319 15.28 -5.31 25.13
CA LEU A 319 13.97 -5.02 25.73
C LEU A 319 13.53 -3.62 25.33
N LEU A 320 12.23 -3.41 25.10
CA LEU A 320 11.66 -2.09 24.86
C LEU A 320 11.37 -1.35 26.19
N ASN A 321 12.37 -1.29 27.07
CA ASN A 321 12.36 -0.51 28.30
C ASN A 321 13.14 0.81 28.12
N LYS A 322 13.18 1.66 29.15
CA LYS A 322 13.89 2.96 29.08
C LYS A 322 15.39 2.78 28.84
N GLU A 323 15.96 1.72 29.40
CA GLU A 323 17.39 1.40 29.33
C GLU A 323 17.80 0.66 28.04
N LYS A 324 16.82 0.21 27.23
CA LYS A 324 17.02 -0.67 26.06
C LYS A 324 17.97 -1.85 26.35
N THR A 325 17.72 -2.55 27.46
CA THR A 325 18.61 -3.61 27.94
C THR A 325 18.80 -4.67 26.87
N VAL A 326 20.06 -4.91 26.49
CA VAL A 326 20.43 -5.96 25.53
C VAL A 326 20.30 -7.31 26.21
N PHE A 327 19.54 -8.21 25.61
CA PHE A 327 19.39 -9.58 26.12
C PHE A 327 20.19 -10.61 25.32
N TYR A 328 20.52 -10.29 24.06
CA TYR A 328 21.36 -11.14 23.21
C TYR A 328 21.95 -10.33 22.06
N ASP A 329 23.21 -10.59 21.70
CA ASP A 329 23.88 -10.02 20.55
C ASP A 329 24.74 -11.08 19.88
N THR A 330 24.36 -11.52 18.68
CA THR A 330 25.13 -12.52 17.91
C THR A 330 26.60 -12.15 17.70
N LYS A 331 26.94 -10.85 17.62
CA LYS A 331 28.33 -10.43 17.40
C LYS A 331 29.18 -10.63 18.67
N VAL A 332 28.55 -10.60 19.84
CA VAL A 332 29.22 -10.73 21.14
C VAL A 332 29.05 -12.13 21.71
N ASP A 333 27.81 -12.58 21.86
CA ASP A 333 27.43 -13.81 22.56
C ASP A 333 27.62 -15.08 21.70
N ASN A 334 27.73 -14.93 20.37
CA ASN A 334 27.96 -16.04 19.44
C ASN A 334 29.36 -15.99 18.79
N ASN A 335 30.35 -15.41 19.46
CA ASN A 335 31.74 -15.31 18.99
C ASN A 335 31.87 -14.72 17.57
N GLY A 336 31.00 -13.76 17.22
CA GLY A 336 30.97 -13.15 15.89
C GLY A 336 30.43 -14.05 14.78
N GLN A 337 29.95 -15.26 15.08
CA GLN A 337 29.30 -16.12 14.08
C GLN A 337 27.86 -15.66 13.85
N PRO A 338 27.39 -15.60 12.60
CA PRO A 338 26.01 -15.28 12.31
C PRO A 338 25.07 -16.38 12.78
N LEU A 339 23.82 -16.01 13.05
CA LEU A 339 22.74 -17.00 13.19
C LEU A 339 22.37 -17.49 11.79
N GLU A 340 22.45 -18.81 11.58
CA GLU A 340 22.00 -19.47 10.36
C GLU A 340 20.71 -20.23 10.63
N PHE A 341 19.67 -20.00 9.83
CA PHE A 341 18.40 -20.71 9.96
C PHE A 341 17.64 -20.78 8.64
N CYS A 342 16.92 -21.87 8.41
CA CYS A 342 16.01 -22.00 7.27
C CYS A 342 14.68 -21.29 7.58
N SER A 343 14.25 -20.40 6.69
CA SER A 343 12.94 -19.77 6.82
C SER A 343 11.81 -20.80 6.59
N GLY A 344 10.68 -20.60 7.28
CA GLY A 344 9.51 -21.46 7.17
C GLY A 344 9.65 -22.76 7.97
N GLU A 345 10.61 -22.82 8.89
CA GLU A 345 10.83 -23.95 9.79
C GLU A 345 10.56 -23.61 11.27
N GLY A 346 10.15 -22.37 11.55
CA GLY A 346 9.84 -21.92 12.92
C GLY A 346 11.02 -22.10 13.87
N LEU A 347 12.22 -21.77 13.39
CA LEU A 347 13.49 -21.85 14.13
C LEU A 347 13.84 -20.55 14.87
N VAL A 348 13.10 -19.47 14.59
CA VAL A 348 13.22 -18.16 15.22
C VAL A 348 11.81 -17.60 15.49
N PRO A 349 11.68 -16.56 16.33
CA PRO A 349 10.42 -15.84 16.48
C PRO A 349 9.82 -15.39 15.15
N GLU A 350 8.49 -15.49 15.03
CA GLU A 350 7.77 -15.20 13.78
C GLU A 350 8.01 -13.77 13.31
N GLY A 351 7.98 -12.78 14.22
CA GLY A 351 8.22 -11.38 13.86
C GLY A 351 9.64 -11.12 13.34
N LEU A 352 10.63 -11.87 13.83
CA LEU A 352 12.01 -11.80 13.33
C LEU A 352 12.09 -12.40 11.92
N GLU A 353 11.53 -13.60 11.70
CA GLU A 353 11.53 -14.23 10.37
C GLU A 353 10.81 -13.36 9.34
N MET A 354 9.59 -12.87 9.65
CA MET A 354 8.82 -12.00 8.77
C MET A 354 9.61 -10.76 8.35
N SER A 355 10.34 -10.16 9.29
CA SER A 355 11.13 -8.96 9.04
C SER A 355 12.31 -9.25 8.11
N VAL A 356 13.04 -10.36 8.35
CA VAL A 356 14.19 -10.77 7.54
C VAL A 356 13.79 -11.14 6.12
N ARG A 357 12.62 -11.78 5.93
CA ARG A 357 12.08 -12.11 4.59
C ARG A 357 11.86 -10.88 3.71
N LEU A 358 11.72 -9.68 4.29
CA LEU A 358 11.58 -8.41 3.57
C LEU A 358 12.83 -7.53 3.66
N MET A 359 14.01 -8.13 3.86
CA MET A 359 15.30 -7.42 3.83
C MET A 359 16.07 -7.74 2.55
N LEU A 360 16.85 -6.77 2.08
CA LEU A 360 17.87 -6.99 1.07
C LEU A 360 19.21 -7.39 1.73
N PRO A 361 20.07 -8.18 1.07
CA PRO A 361 21.42 -8.46 1.57
C PRO A 361 22.21 -7.18 1.91
N GLY A 362 22.81 -7.13 3.09
CA GLY A 362 23.52 -5.97 3.66
C GLY A 362 22.63 -4.96 4.40
N GLU A 363 21.30 -5.09 4.32
CA GLU A 363 20.35 -4.22 5.00
C GLU A 363 20.50 -4.34 6.53
N ILE A 364 20.42 -3.20 7.23
CA ILE A 364 20.20 -3.17 8.69
C ILE A 364 18.82 -2.62 8.97
N ALA A 365 18.04 -3.35 9.75
CA ALA A 365 16.70 -2.96 10.16
C ALA A 365 16.54 -3.00 11.67
N LEU A 366 15.77 -2.06 12.20
CA LEU A 366 15.33 -2.03 13.58
C LEU A 366 13.86 -2.44 13.64
N VAL A 367 13.58 -3.57 14.30
CA VAL A 367 12.26 -4.20 14.35
C VAL A 367 11.71 -4.10 15.75
N THR A 368 10.61 -3.37 15.94
CA THR A 368 9.85 -3.35 17.19
C THR A 368 8.75 -4.41 17.11
N CYS A 369 8.75 -5.36 18.04
CA CYS A 369 7.94 -6.56 17.96
C CYS A 369 7.10 -6.77 19.24
N PRO A 370 5.80 -7.12 19.13
CA PRO A 370 4.97 -7.46 20.27
C PRO A 370 5.28 -8.87 20.81
N PRO A 371 4.90 -9.17 22.06
CA PRO A 371 5.28 -10.42 22.74
C PRO A 371 4.84 -11.70 22.01
N ASP A 372 3.64 -11.68 21.42
CA ASP A 372 3.00 -12.79 20.71
C ASP A 372 3.65 -13.15 19.36
N TYR A 373 4.46 -12.24 18.81
CA TYR A 373 5.32 -12.44 17.62
C TYR A 373 6.81 -12.54 17.99
N ALA A 374 7.13 -12.36 19.27
CA ALA A 374 8.46 -12.51 19.85
C ALA A 374 8.57 -13.84 20.63
N TYR A 375 8.56 -13.78 21.96
CA TYR A 375 8.93 -14.91 22.81
C TYR A 375 7.78 -15.49 23.65
N ASP A 376 6.53 -15.08 23.44
CA ASP A 376 5.39 -15.72 24.14
C ASP A 376 4.95 -17.04 23.48
N LYS A 377 5.27 -17.23 22.20
CA LYS A 377 5.02 -18.48 21.44
C LYS A 377 6.30 -19.19 21.01
N PHE A 378 7.45 -18.75 21.52
CA PHE A 378 8.77 -19.24 21.15
C PHE A 378 9.63 -19.41 22.41
N PRO A 379 10.61 -20.34 22.45
CA PRO A 379 11.54 -20.44 23.58
C PRO A 379 12.15 -19.10 23.98
N ARG A 380 11.89 -18.69 25.23
CA ARG A 380 12.23 -17.37 25.76
C ARG A 380 13.63 -17.37 26.38
N PRO A 381 14.51 -16.40 26.06
CA PRO A 381 15.76 -16.20 26.79
C PRO A 381 15.51 -15.88 28.27
N GLU A 382 16.38 -16.35 29.17
CA GLU A 382 16.19 -16.21 30.64
C GLU A 382 16.05 -14.75 31.10
N ASN A 383 16.70 -13.83 30.40
CA ASN A 383 16.73 -12.40 30.68
C ASN A 383 15.61 -11.59 29.98
N VAL A 384 14.64 -12.28 29.36
CA VAL A 384 13.47 -11.65 28.75
C VAL A 384 12.23 -12.00 29.59
N PRO A 385 11.58 -11.02 30.23
CA PRO A 385 10.34 -11.26 30.99
C PRO A 385 9.15 -11.66 30.09
N GLU A 386 8.16 -12.34 30.66
CA GLU A 386 6.89 -12.64 29.99
C GLU A 386 6.13 -11.39 29.56
N GLY A 387 5.51 -11.42 28.37
CA GLY A 387 4.76 -10.28 27.85
C GLY A 387 5.64 -9.08 27.45
N SER A 388 6.95 -9.29 27.29
CA SER A 388 7.87 -8.20 26.92
C SER A 388 7.78 -7.85 25.43
N HIS A 389 7.58 -6.57 25.14
CA HIS A 389 7.90 -6.01 23.83
C HIS A 389 9.42 -5.98 23.66
N VAL A 390 9.88 -6.35 22.48
CA VAL A 390 11.30 -6.40 22.15
C VAL A 390 11.61 -5.55 20.93
N GLN A 391 12.87 -5.17 20.81
CA GLN A 391 13.42 -4.52 19.65
C GLN A 391 14.63 -5.31 19.16
N TRP A 392 14.65 -5.69 17.88
CA TRP A 392 15.80 -6.32 17.24
C TRP A 392 16.46 -5.36 16.27
N GLU A 393 17.75 -5.13 16.41
CA GLU A 393 18.58 -4.62 15.32
C GLU A 393 19.09 -5.83 14.54
N ILE A 394 18.72 -5.95 13.27
CA ILE A 394 18.98 -7.12 12.43
C ILE A 394 19.79 -6.67 11.22
N GLU A 395 20.87 -7.39 10.91
CA GLU A 395 21.66 -7.27 9.70
C GLU A 395 21.51 -8.57 8.89
N LEU A 396 20.90 -8.48 7.70
CA LEU A 396 20.86 -9.61 6.78
C LEU A 396 22.19 -9.68 6.03
N LEU A 397 23.01 -10.71 6.26
CA LEU A 397 24.29 -10.86 5.56
C LEU A 397 24.08 -11.40 4.14
N GLY A 398 23.12 -12.32 3.99
CA GLY A 398 22.78 -12.96 2.73
C GLY A 398 21.92 -14.19 2.96
N PHE A 399 21.57 -14.87 1.87
CA PHE A 399 20.78 -16.08 1.91
C PHE A 399 21.09 -17.01 0.75
N GLU A 400 20.76 -18.29 0.92
CA GLU A 400 20.83 -19.30 -0.13
C GLU A 400 19.43 -19.79 -0.45
N MET A 401 19.05 -19.65 -1.72
CA MET A 401 17.77 -20.14 -2.22
C MET A 401 17.73 -21.69 -2.21
N PRO A 402 16.53 -22.28 -2.10
CA PRO A 402 16.40 -23.72 -2.21
C PRO A 402 16.85 -24.17 -3.60
N LYS A 403 17.38 -25.39 -3.69
CA LYS A 403 17.82 -25.95 -4.98
C LYS A 403 16.66 -26.00 -5.96
N ASP A 404 16.89 -25.50 -7.16
CA ASP A 404 15.99 -25.71 -8.29
C ASP A 404 16.05 -27.20 -8.70
N TRP A 405 14.88 -27.79 -8.93
CA TRP A 405 14.75 -29.18 -9.35
C TRP A 405 14.96 -29.35 -10.85
N THR A 406 14.95 -28.24 -11.60
CA THR A 406 15.14 -28.23 -13.05
C THR A 406 16.50 -28.81 -13.43
N GLY A 407 16.50 -29.86 -14.27
CA GLY A 407 17.71 -30.54 -14.72
C GLY A 407 18.29 -31.56 -13.73
N LEU A 408 17.67 -31.77 -12.56
CA LEU A 408 18.03 -32.88 -11.68
C LEU A 408 17.53 -34.22 -12.25
N ASN A 409 18.28 -35.29 -11.99
CA ASN A 409 17.82 -36.65 -12.27
C ASN A 409 16.78 -37.10 -11.22
N PHE A 410 16.01 -38.15 -11.54
CA PHE A 410 14.93 -38.65 -10.69
C PHE A 410 15.42 -38.98 -9.27
N GLU A 411 16.57 -39.64 -9.13
CA GLU A 411 17.16 -39.97 -7.82
C GLU A 411 17.43 -38.70 -6.97
N SER A 412 18.02 -37.67 -7.57
CA SER A 412 18.31 -36.40 -6.88
C SER A 412 17.04 -35.67 -6.48
N ILE A 413 16.01 -35.70 -7.34
CA ILE A 413 14.68 -35.16 -7.06
C ILE A 413 14.07 -35.86 -5.85
N MET A 414 14.09 -37.20 -5.82
CA MET A 414 13.52 -37.97 -4.72
C MET A 414 14.29 -37.77 -3.41
N ASN A 415 15.61 -37.62 -3.47
CA ASN A 415 16.44 -37.28 -2.31
C ASN A 415 16.09 -35.89 -1.74
N GLU A 416 15.83 -34.90 -2.59
CA GLU A 416 15.43 -33.57 -2.14
C GLU A 416 14.00 -33.55 -1.59
N ALA A 417 13.08 -34.28 -2.23
CA ALA A 417 11.73 -34.51 -1.72
C ALA A 417 11.75 -35.13 -0.32
N GLU A 418 12.61 -36.11 -0.08
CA GLU A 418 12.77 -36.77 1.22
C GLU A 418 13.26 -35.80 2.30
N LYS A 419 14.24 -34.93 1.99
CA LYS A 419 14.72 -33.91 2.96
C LYS A 419 13.59 -32.97 3.38
N ILE A 420 12.85 -32.43 2.42
CA ILE A 420 11.74 -31.51 2.71
C ILE A 420 10.63 -32.24 3.49
N ARG A 421 10.33 -33.50 3.12
CA ARG A 421 9.37 -34.34 3.84
C ARG A 421 9.84 -34.63 5.27
N ALA A 422 11.13 -34.90 5.48
CA ALA A 422 11.71 -35.12 6.80
C ALA A 422 11.58 -33.88 7.69
N THR A 423 11.81 -32.68 7.14
CA THR A 423 11.52 -31.41 7.81
C THR A 423 10.04 -31.30 8.18
N GLY A 424 9.13 -31.61 7.25
CA GLY A 424 7.69 -31.65 7.53
C GLY A 424 7.34 -32.62 8.67
N ASN A 425 7.94 -33.80 8.70
CA ASN A 425 7.73 -34.80 9.77
C ASN A 425 8.24 -34.30 11.13
N ARG A 426 9.38 -33.59 11.16
CA ARG A 426 9.90 -32.96 12.36
C ARG A 426 8.92 -31.91 12.88
N LEU A 427 8.47 -30.99 12.02
CA LEU A 427 7.49 -29.96 12.35
C LEU A 427 6.16 -30.55 12.85
N PHE A 428 5.69 -31.64 12.25
CA PHE A 428 4.50 -32.34 12.70
C PHE A 428 4.64 -32.87 14.12
N LYS A 429 5.80 -33.46 14.46
CA LYS A 429 6.10 -33.94 15.81
C LYS A 429 6.20 -32.81 16.83
N GLU A 430 6.67 -31.64 16.41
CA GLU A 430 6.70 -30.40 17.22
C GLU A 430 5.31 -29.75 17.39
N GLY A 431 4.27 -30.28 16.74
CA GLY A 431 2.92 -29.69 16.77
C GLY A 431 2.74 -28.46 15.87
N LYS A 432 3.74 -28.13 15.05
CA LYS A 432 3.71 -27.03 14.06
C LYS A 432 3.04 -27.50 12.77
N TYR A 433 1.75 -27.84 12.86
CA TYR A 433 1.03 -28.54 11.78
C TYR A 433 0.88 -27.72 10.49
N GLU A 434 0.76 -26.39 10.60
CA GLU A 434 0.69 -25.50 9.43
C GLU A 434 2.00 -25.51 8.64
N LEU A 435 3.14 -25.29 9.31
CA LEU A 435 4.46 -25.37 8.68
C LEU A 435 4.73 -26.77 8.12
N ALA A 436 4.33 -27.83 8.83
CA ALA A 436 4.47 -29.21 8.34
C ALA A 436 3.69 -29.42 7.03
N LYS A 437 2.42 -28.97 6.99
CA LYS A 437 1.57 -29.01 5.80
C LYS A 437 2.22 -28.25 4.63
N ALA A 438 2.73 -27.04 4.87
CA ALA A 438 3.40 -26.23 3.86
C ALA A 438 4.61 -26.95 3.23
N LYS A 439 5.41 -27.68 4.03
CA LYS A 439 6.52 -28.50 3.51
C LYS A 439 6.04 -29.64 2.62
N TYR A 440 4.98 -30.37 3.00
CA TYR A 440 4.44 -31.44 2.15
C TYR A 440 3.82 -30.90 0.86
N GLU A 441 3.10 -29.78 0.93
CA GLU A 441 2.55 -29.10 -0.26
C GLU A 441 3.65 -28.62 -1.20
N LYS A 442 4.77 -28.11 -0.67
CA LYS A 442 5.93 -27.73 -1.48
C LYS A 442 6.40 -28.89 -2.35
N VAL A 443 6.62 -30.07 -1.76
CA VAL A 443 7.04 -31.27 -2.53
C VAL A 443 6.00 -31.65 -3.59
N LEU A 444 4.71 -31.62 -3.25
CA LEU A 444 3.64 -31.96 -4.20
C LEU A 444 3.54 -30.99 -5.38
N ARG A 445 3.87 -29.71 -5.17
CA ARG A 445 3.94 -28.73 -6.27
C ARG A 445 5.09 -29.04 -7.22
N GLU A 446 6.29 -29.29 -6.68
CA GLU A 446 7.45 -29.65 -7.51
C GLU A 446 7.20 -30.94 -8.30
N PHE A 447 6.49 -31.90 -7.70
CA PHE A 447 6.10 -33.16 -8.36
C PHE A 447 5.25 -32.97 -9.61
N ASN A 448 4.59 -31.83 -9.82
CA ASN A 448 3.83 -31.58 -11.04
C ASN A 448 4.72 -31.47 -12.30
N HIS A 449 6.03 -31.24 -12.12
CA HIS A 449 7.00 -31.12 -13.20
C HIS A 449 7.90 -32.35 -13.34
N VAL A 450 7.68 -33.38 -12.52
CA VAL A 450 8.49 -34.60 -12.51
C VAL A 450 7.80 -35.66 -13.36
N ASN A 451 8.53 -36.21 -14.34
CA ASN A 451 8.06 -37.33 -15.15
C ASN A 451 8.98 -38.55 -14.94
N PRO A 452 8.51 -39.59 -14.21
CA PRO A 452 9.20 -40.88 -14.12
C PRO A 452 9.48 -41.46 -15.51
N GLN A 453 10.66 -42.05 -15.71
CA GLN A 453 11.10 -42.57 -17.00
C GLN A 453 10.82 -44.07 -17.17
N ASP A 454 10.66 -44.80 -16.06
CA ASP A 454 10.35 -46.23 -16.05
C ASP A 454 9.32 -46.59 -14.97
N ASP A 455 8.89 -47.85 -14.98
CA ASP A 455 7.85 -48.37 -14.08
C ASP A 455 8.29 -48.35 -12.60
N GLU A 456 9.59 -48.50 -12.31
CA GLU A 456 10.11 -48.51 -10.94
C GLU A 456 10.14 -47.08 -10.38
N GLU A 457 10.60 -46.11 -11.17
CA GLU A 457 10.48 -44.69 -10.85
C GLU A 457 9.00 -44.30 -10.69
N GLY A 458 8.12 -44.78 -11.57
CA GLY A 458 6.68 -44.53 -11.50
C GLY A 458 6.06 -45.01 -10.19
N LYS A 459 6.43 -46.20 -9.72
CA LYS A 459 6.00 -46.73 -8.42
C LYS A 459 6.54 -45.89 -7.26
N VAL A 460 7.84 -45.56 -7.26
CA VAL A 460 8.46 -44.75 -6.21
C VAL A 460 7.81 -43.37 -6.11
N PHE A 461 7.57 -42.74 -7.27
CA PHE A 461 6.91 -41.44 -7.38
C PHE A 461 5.48 -41.49 -6.84
N GLY A 462 4.67 -42.45 -7.32
CA GLY A 462 3.28 -42.63 -6.88
C GLY A 462 3.16 -42.92 -5.38
N ASN A 463 4.00 -43.81 -4.86
CA ASN A 463 4.04 -44.13 -3.43
C ASN A 463 4.42 -42.92 -2.58
N THR A 464 5.39 -42.13 -3.02
CA THR A 464 5.81 -40.91 -2.31
C THR A 464 4.71 -39.85 -2.34
N ARG A 465 4.04 -39.65 -3.48
CA ARG A 465 2.90 -38.74 -3.61
C ARG A 465 1.76 -39.14 -2.67
N ASN A 466 1.42 -40.42 -2.59
CA ASN A 466 0.42 -40.95 -1.66
C ASN A 466 0.82 -40.71 -0.20
N LEU A 467 2.09 -40.93 0.15
CA LEU A 467 2.61 -40.67 1.50
C LEU A 467 2.49 -39.18 1.89
N LEU A 468 2.78 -38.26 0.97
CA LEU A 468 2.64 -36.82 1.19
C LEU A 468 1.18 -36.43 1.41
N HIS A 469 0.25 -36.93 0.59
CA HIS A 469 -1.19 -36.71 0.78
C HIS A 469 -1.67 -37.24 2.14
N LEU A 470 -1.25 -38.45 2.53
CA LEU A 470 -1.54 -38.96 3.85
C LEU A 470 -1.05 -37.99 4.92
N ASN A 471 0.22 -37.60 4.89
CA ASN A 471 0.79 -36.69 5.89
C ASN A 471 0.06 -35.35 5.97
N MET A 472 -0.33 -34.76 4.84
CA MET A 472 -1.20 -33.58 4.80
C MET A 472 -2.57 -33.84 5.44
N ALA A 473 -3.22 -34.98 5.15
CA ALA A 473 -4.49 -35.34 5.76
C ALA A 473 -4.39 -35.44 7.29
N ALA A 474 -3.24 -35.88 7.81
CA ALA A 474 -2.96 -35.86 9.25
C ALA A 474 -2.79 -34.44 9.79
N CYS A 475 -2.11 -33.53 9.06
CA CYS A 475 -2.05 -32.12 9.44
C CYS A 475 -3.45 -31.50 9.51
N TYR A 476 -4.28 -31.69 8.47
CA TYR A 476 -5.65 -31.18 8.44
C TYR A 476 -6.51 -31.69 9.60
N LEU A 477 -6.38 -32.97 9.97
CA LEU A 477 -7.06 -33.51 11.16
C LEU A 477 -6.64 -32.78 12.45
N LYS A 478 -5.35 -32.50 12.60
CA LYS A 478 -4.81 -31.81 13.79
C LYS A 478 -5.21 -30.34 13.84
N LEU A 479 -5.39 -29.71 12.69
CA LEU A 479 -5.88 -28.34 12.53
C LEU A 479 -7.41 -28.23 12.63
N GLY A 480 -8.14 -29.36 12.67
CA GLY A 480 -9.61 -29.40 12.67
C GLY A 480 -10.24 -29.17 11.29
N GLU A 481 -9.44 -29.03 10.23
CA GLU A 481 -9.88 -28.86 8.83
C GLU A 481 -10.36 -30.18 8.21
N CYS A 482 -11.39 -30.79 8.82
CA CYS A 482 -11.81 -32.16 8.54
C CYS A 482 -12.22 -32.40 7.07
N ARG A 483 -12.88 -31.42 6.42
CA ARG A 483 -13.28 -31.53 5.00
C ARG A 483 -12.07 -31.68 4.06
N LYS A 484 -11.04 -30.85 4.24
CA LYS A 484 -9.80 -30.94 3.44
C LYS A 484 -9.05 -32.24 3.71
N SER A 485 -9.11 -32.75 4.94
CA SER A 485 -8.57 -34.08 5.27
C SER A 485 -9.26 -35.18 4.47
N ILE A 486 -10.60 -35.18 4.39
CA ILE A 486 -11.39 -36.13 3.60
C ILE A 486 -11.01 -36.07 2.12
N GLU A 487 -11.01 -34.87 1.54
CA GLU A 487 -10.62 -34.66 0.14
C GLU A 487 -9.21 -35.19 -0.16
N THR A 488 -8.27 -34.95 0.76
CA THR A 488 -6.89 -35.41 0.61
C THR A 488 -6.77 -36.93 0.76
N CYS A 489 -7.54 -37.55 1.68
CA CYS A 489 -7.63 -39.01 1.78
C CYS A 489 -8.26 -39.64 0.53
N ASN A 490 -9.29 -39.00 -0.05
CA ASN A 490 -9.93 -39.48 -1.27
C ASN A 490 -8.94 -39.57 -2.42
N LYS A 491 -8.03 -38.59 -2.59
CA LYS A 491 -6.96 -38.66 -3.60
C LYS A 491 -6.11 -39.93 -3.50
N VAL A 492 -5.87 -40.42 -2.28
CA VAL A 492 -5.13 -41.68 -2.05
C VAL A 492 -6.02 -42.90 -2.32
N LEU A 493 -7.29 -42.84 -1.92
CA LEU A 493 -8.26 -43.92 -2.07
C LEU A 493 -8.75 -44.10 -3.51
N ASP A 494 -8.76 -43.06 -4.33
CA ASP A 494 -9.09 -43.12 -5.75
C ASP A 494 -8.07 -43.97 -6.51
N VAL A 495 -6.79 -43.95 -6.07
CA VAL A 495 -5.71 -44.75 -6.62
C VAL A 495 -5.64 -46.13 -5.95
N ASN A 496 -5.78 -46.16 -4.63
CA ASN A 496 -5.76 -47.39 -3.83
C ASN A 496 -6.94 -47.44 -2.86
N PRO A 497 -8.10 -48.01 -3.28
CA PRO A 497 -9.32 -48.04 -2.47
C PRO A 497 -9.23 -48.86 -1.18
N VAL A 498 -8.15 -49.63 -1.00
CA VAL A 498 -7.88 -50.48 0.16
C VAL A 498 -6.75 -49.92 1.04
N HIS A 499 -6.37 -48.65 0.87
CA HIS A 499 -5.30 -48.04 1.66
C HIS A 499 -5.73 -47.79 3.12
N VAL A 500 -5.36 -48.70 4.03
CA VAL A 500 -5.77 -48.73 5.44
C VAL A 500 -5.59 -47.39 6.18
N LYS A 501 -4.42 -46.73 6.08
CA LYS A 501 -4.20 -45.43 6.77
C LYS A 501 -5.06 -44.29 6.23
N ALA A 502 -5.46 -44.35 4.96
CA ALA A 502 -6.29 -43.33 4.34
C ALA A 502 -7.74 -43.50 4.81
N LEU A 503 -8.25 -44.74 4.82
CA LEU A 503 -9.54 -45.10 5.41
C LEU A 503 -9.62 -44.65 6.87
N TYR A 504 -8.59 -44.96 7.67
CA TYR A 504 -8.54 -44.54 9.06
C TYR A 504 -8.63 -43.01 9.23
N ARG A 505 -7.81 -42.26 8.48
CA ARG A 505 -7.77 -40.79 8.57
C ARG A 505 -9.08 -40.17 8.07
N ARG A 506 -9.67 -40.71 7.01
CA ARG A 506 -10.97 -40.27 6.48
C ARG A 506 -12.09 -40.55 7.47
N GLY A 507 -12.17 -41.76 8.03
CA GLY A 507 -13.13 -42.11 9.08
C GLY A 507 -13.01 -41.22 10.32
N MET A 508 -11.79 -40.89 10.74
CA MET A 508 -11.55 -39.94 11.84
C MET A 508 -12.06 -38.53 11.52
N ALA A 509 -11.90 -38.06 10.28
CA ALA A 509 -12.40 -36.76 9.82
C ALA A 509 -13.93 -36.74 9.72
N LEU A 510 -14.54 -37.79 9.15
CA LEU A 510 -15.99 -37.99 9.05
C LEU A 510 -16.64 -38.02 10.44
N MET A 511 -16.07 -38.79 11.37
CA MET A 511 -16.53 -38.84 12.76
C MET A 511 -16.47 -37.46 13.43
N SER A 512 -15.48 -36.64 13.09
CA SER A 512 -15.34 -35.27 13.62
C SER A 512 -16.37 -34.30 13.01
N LEU A 513 -16.84 -34.55 11.79
CA LEU A 513 -17.93 -33.82 11.13
C LEU A 513 -19.34 -34.30 11.53
N GLY A 514 -19.45 -35.45 12.20
CA GLY A 514 -20.74 -36.06 12.57
C GLY A 514 -21.29 -37.04 11.54
N GLU A 515 -20.54 -37.33 10.48
CA GLU A 515 -20.88 -38.33 9.46
C GLU A 515 -20.54 -39.74 9.99
N TYR A 516 -21.29 -40.19 11.00
CA TYR A 516 -20.94 -41.40 11.76
C TYR A 516 -21.05 -42.69 10.95
N GLU A 517 -22.02 -42.79 10.05
CA GLU A 517 -22.22 -44.01 9.26
C GLU A 517 -21.08 -44.22 8.26
N ASP A 518 -20.68 -43.17 7.55
CA ASP A 518 -19.54 -43.24 6.63
C ASP A 518 -18.23 -43.49 7.36
N ALA A 519 -18.06 -42.92 8.57
CA ALA A 519 -16.91 -43.21 9.41
C ALA A 519 -16.87 -44.68 9.87
N ARG A 520 -18.03 -45.25 10.24
CA ARG A 520 -18.18 -46.67 10.61
C ARG A 520 -17.79 -47.57 9.43
N ASN A 521 -18.32 -47.26 8.24
CA ASN A 521 -18.00 -47.99 7.01
C ASN A 521 -16.49 -48.00 6.73
N ASP A 522 -15.80 -46.86 6.91
CA ASP A 522 -14.35 -46.78 6.73
C ASP A 522 -13.58 -47.66 7.73
N PHE A 523 -13.97 -47.65 9.02
CA PHE A 523 -13.30 -48.46 10.05
C PHE A 523 -13.57 -49.95 9.89
N GLU A 524 -14.79 -50.35 9.55
CA GLU A 524 -15.13 -51.75 9.26
C GLU A 524 -14.37 -52.25 8.03
N LYS A 525 -14.27 -51.43 6.98
CA LYS A 525 -13.49 -51.76 5.78
C LYS A 525 -12.02 -52.02 6.11
N MET A 526 -11.41 -51.26 7.04
CA MET A 526 -10.04 -51.54 7.49
C MET A 526 -9.86 -52.95 8.06
N MET A 527 -10.82 -53.41 8.90
CA MET A 527 -10.77 -54.75 9.50
C MET A 527 -10.86 -55.86 8.45
N THR A 528 -11.57 -55.62 7.35
CA THR A 528 -11.67 -56.59 6.25
C THR A 528 -10.40 -56.70 5.41
N ILE A 529 -9.62 -55.61 5.33
CA ILE A 529 -8.44 -55.52 4.47
C ILE A 529 -7.20 -56.10 5.17
N ASP A 530 -6.95 -55.69 6.42
CA ASP A 530 -5.73 -56.03 7.13
C ASP A 530 -6.05 -56.37 8.59
N LYS A 531 -5.83 -57.64 8.97
CA LYS A 531 -6.03 -58.12 10.34
C LYS A 531 -5.13 -57.40 11.35
N SER A 532 -3.97 -56.90 10.94
CA SER A 532 -3.10 -56.12 11.82
C SER A 532 -3.68 -54.74 12.18
N ALA A 533 -4.62 -54.25 11.37
CA ALA A 533 -5.34 -52.99 11.62
C ALA A 533 -6.58 -53.17 12.51
N GLU A 534 -6.94 -54.40 12.87
CA GLU A 534 -8.11 -54.71 13.71
C GLU A 534 -8.09 -53.99 15.08
N PRO A 535 -6.96 -53.87 15.81
CA PRO A 535 -6.91 -53.14 17.07
C PRO A 535 -7.22 -51.65 16.89
N ASP A 536 -6.63 -51.01 15.87
CA ASP A 536 -6.82 -49.58 15.59
C ASP A 536 -8.25 -49.28 15.13
N ALA A 537 -8.81 -50.12 14.26
CA ALA A 537 -10.18 -50.01 13.80
C ALA A 537 -11.19 -50.22 14.94
N THR A 538 -10.97 -51.22 15.81
CA THR A 538 -11.82 -51.48 16.97
C THR A 538 -11.78 -50.31 17.96
N ALA A 539 -10.59 -49.74 18.21
CA ALA A 539 -10.44 -48.55 19.04
C ALA A 539 -11.20 -47.34 18.44
N ALA A 540 -11.12 -47.14 17.13
CA ALA A 540 -11.83 -46.08 16.43
C ALA A 540 -13.36 -46.25 16.47
N LEU A 541 -13.87 -47.46 16.25
CA LEU A 541 -15.30 -47.80 16.37
C LEU A 541 -15.83 -47.58 17.79
N ASN A 542 -15.05 -47.96 18.81
CA ASN A 542 -15.41 -47.67 20.21
C ASN A 542 -15.48 -46.17 20.48
N LYS A 543 -14.52 -45.40 19.94
CA LYS A 543 -14.53 -43.92 20.05
C LYS A 543 -15.72 -43.30 19.32
N LEU A 544 -16.07 -43.81 18.15
CA LEU A 544 -17.23 -43.40 17.38
C LEU A 544 -18.53 -43.65 18.17
N LYS A 545 -18.70 -44.85 18.72
CA LYS A 545 -19.85 -45.20 19.57
C LYS A 545 -19.97 -44.28 20.79
N GLN A 546 -18.86 -43.96 21.45
CA GLN A 546 -18.87 -43.01 22.56
C GLN A 546 -19.30 -41.61 22.10
N LYS A 547 -18.87 -41.18 20.91
CA LYS A 547 -19.23 -39.88 20.34
C LYS A 547 -20.71 -39.79 19.97
N GLU A 548 -21.24 -40.81 19.33
CA GLU A 548 -22.67 -40.94 19.02
C GLU A 548 -23.52 -40.86 20.30
N GLN A 549 -23.17 -41.63 21.33
CA GLN A 549 -23.86 -41.60 22.63
C GLN A 549 -23.76 -40.24 23.33
N GLU A 550 -22.61 -39.55 23.21
CA GLU A 550 -22.43 -38.20 23.75
C GLU A 550 -23.38 -37.21 23.08
N VAL A 551 -23.49 -37.27 21.74
CA VAL A 551 -24.38 -36.43 20.95
C VAL A 551 -25.84 -36.74 21.26
N GLU A 552 -26.22 -38.02 21.30
CA GLU A 552 -27.58 -38.44 21.66
C GLU A 552 -27.96 -37.96 23.07
N ARG A 553 -27.05 -38.07 24.04
CA ARG A 553 -27.25 -37.57 25.40
C ARG A 553 -27.40 -36.06 25.44
N LYS A 554 -26.60 -35.30 24.66
CA LYS A 554 -26.73 -33.84 24.54
C LYS A 554 -28.07 -33.47 23.91
N ALA A 555 -28.47 -34.14 22.84
CA ALA A 555 -29.76 -33.95 22.18
C ALA A 555 -30.92 -34.24 23.14
N LYS A 556 -30.89 -35.35 23.89
CA LYS A 556 -31.89 -35.68 24.91
C LYS A 556 -31.98 -34.62 26.02
N LYS A 557 -30.85 -34.07 26.47
CA LYS A 557 -30.82 -32.98 27.47
C LYS A 557 -31.41 -31.68 26.91
N GLN A 558 -31.01 -31.29 25.70
CA GLN A 558 -31.55 -30.10 25.02
C GLN A 558 -33.05 -30.24 24.77
N PHE A 559 -33.50 -31.40 24.32
CA PHE A 559 -34.91 -31.71 24.12
C PHE A 559 -35.68 -31.66 25.44
N LYS A 560 -35.18 -32.28 26.52
CA LYS A 560 -35.83 -32.21 27.85
C LYS A 560 -35.95 -30.77 28.38
N GLY A 561 -34.89 -29.96 28.25
CA GLY A 561 -34.91 -28.54 28.64
C GLY A 561 -35.88 -27.68 27.81
N LEU A 562 -36.31 -28.15 26.63
CA LEU A 562 -37.32 -27.50 25.80
C LEU A 562 -38.75 -27.73 26.32
N PHE A 563 -39.01 -28.83 27.06
CA PHE A 563 -40.32 -29.17 27.62
C PHE A 563 -40.48 -28.83 29.11
N ASP A 564 -39.38 -28.57 29.83
CA ASP A 564 -39.41 -28.11 31.23
C ASP A 564 -39.79 -26.60 31.35
N LYS A 565 -39.95 -25.88 30.22
CA LYS A 565 -40.54 -24.52 30.16
C LYS A 565 -42.07 -24.62 30.15
N LYS A 566 -42.76 -23.81 30.97
CA LYS A 566 -44.22 -23.90 31.15
C LYS A 566 -44.98 -23.65 29.84
N PRO A 567 -46.10 -24.35 29.57
CA PRO A 567 -46.98 -24.05 28.44
C PRO A 567 -47.57 -22.64 28.64
N GLY A 568 -47.03 -21.66 27.90
CA GLY A 568 -47.36 -20.23 28.04
C GLY A 568 -46.20 -19.28 27.75
N GLU A 569 -44.94 -19.76 27.80
CA GLU A 569 -43.75 -18.98 27.44
C GLU A 569 -43.28 -19.19 25.99
N ILE A 570 -44.01 -20.01 25.20
CA ILE A 570 -43.68 -20.34 23.79
C ILE A 570 -44.56 -19.54 22.82
N ALA A 571 -44.94 -18.33 23.21
CA ALA A 571 -45.62 -17.37 22.35
C ALA A 571 -44.83 -16.07 22.31
N GLU A 572 -43.62 -16.13 21.74
CA GLU A 572 -43.01 -15.06 20.96
C GLU A 572 -41.65 -15.55 20.43
N ALA A 573 -41.69 -16.20 19.27
CA ALA A 573 -40.54 -16.28 18.38
C ALA A 573 -41.05 -15.95 16.96
N GLY A 574 -41.62 -14.76 16.85
CA GLY A 574 -41.80 -14.01 15.62
C GLY A 574 -40.95 -12.74 15.72
N ASP A 575 -39.65 -12.92 15.51
CA ASP A 575 -38.67 -11.96 14.99
C ASP A 575 -38.65 -10.53 15.59
N LYS A 576 -37.85 -10.34 16.66
CA LYS A 576 -37.13 -9.08 16.92
C LYS A 576 -35.76 -9.34 17.54
N ILE A 577 -34.73 -9.07 16.75
CA ILE A 577 -33.40 -8.60 17.15
C ILE A 577 -33.58 -7.42 18.14
N VAL A 578 -32.92 -7.44 19.31
CA VAL A 578 -32.05 -6.35 19.85
C VAL A 578 -31.20 -6.92 21.01
N ASP A 579 -29.93 -6.52 21.00
CA ASP A 579 -28.81 -6.78 21.88
C ASP A 579 -29.00 -6.43 23.38
N GLU A 580 -28.36 -7.21 24.28
CA GLU A 580 -27.91 -6.73 25.59
C GLU A 580 -26.45 -6.20 25.45
N PRO A 581 -26.16 -4.96 25.92
CA PRO A 581 -24.81 -4.41 25.94
C PRO A 581 -24.11 -4.68 27.28
N VAL A 582 -22.79 -4.86 27.24
CA VAL A 582 -21.91 -4.65 28.40
C VAL A 582 -20.89 -3.56 28.06
N SER A 583 -21.18 -2.35 28.56
CA SER A 583 -20.24 -1.31 28.98
C SER A 583 -19.16 -0.82 27.98
N GLU A 584 -19.51 0.20 27.19
CA GLU A 584 -18.66 1.40 27.04
C GLU A 584 -19.46 2.60 27.57
N GLY A 585 -18.77 3.52 28.25
CA GLY A 585 -19.35 4.67 28.95
C GLY A 585 -19.82 5.80 28.02
N ASP A 586 -20.91 6.42 28.47
CA ASP A 586 -21.39 7.80 28.32
C ASP A 586 -21.08 8.61 27.04
N HIS A 587 -22.10 8.97 26.25
CA HIS A 587 -22.89 10.20 26.45
C HIS A 587 -24.00 10.38 25.37
N GLU A 588 -25.02 11.13 25.79
CA GLU A 588 -26.39 11.37 25.27
C GLU A 588 -26.56 11.89 23.81
N ILE A 589 -27.78 11.74 23.25
CA ILE A 589 -28.74 12.84 22.89
C ILE A 589 -29.99 12.31 22.11
N ARG A 590 -31.13 13.01 22.27
CA ARG A 590 -32.56 12.67 22.04
C ARG A 590 -33.13 12.72 20.58
N ASN A 591 -34.11 11.81 20.35
CA ASN A 591 -35.40 11.78 19.58
C ASN A 591 -35.82 12.77 18.45
N SER A 592 -36.49 12.23 17.40
CA SER A 592 -37.91 12.47 16.93
C SER A 592 -38.09 12.06 15.43
N GLU A 593 -38.94 11.07 15.08
CA GLU A 593 -40.36 11.09 14.58
C GLU A 593 -40.61 11.25 13.05
N ASP A 594 -41.27 10.23 12.46
CA ASP A 594 -42.52 10.23 11.64
C ASP A 594 -42.67 10.20 10.07
N LEU A 595 -43.47 9.19 9.64
CA LEU A 595 -44.61 9.13 8.65
C LEU A 595 -44.52 8.74 7.12
N LYS A 596 -45.31 7.68 6.78
CA LYS A 596 -46.23 7.38 5.62
C LYS A 596 -45.69 7.39 4.15
N GLY A 597 -46.13 6.60 3.15
CA GLY A 597 -47.19 5.60 2.89
C GLY A 597 -47.38 5.34 1.35
N ASN A 598 -48.10 4.26 0.97
CA ASN A 598 -48.79 3.91 -0.31
C ASN A 598 -48.21 2.96 -1.40
N LYS A 599 -49.11 2.08 -1.90
CA LYS A 599 -49.11 1.12 -3.05
C LYS A 599 -50.48 1.24 -3.78
N PRO A 600 -50.68 0.82 -5.07
CA PRO A 600 -51.27 -0.52 -5.41
C PRO A 600 -50.84 -1.12 -6.80
N LYS A 601 -50.59 -2.45 -6.96
CA LYS A 601 -51.38 -3.61 -7.50
C LYS A 601 -51.74 -3.66 -9.01
N GLU A 602 -51.33 -4.75 -9.69
CA GLU A 602 -52.13 -5.60 -10.63
C GLU A 602 -51.39 -6.94 -10.95
N ASN A 603 -52.15 -8.01 -11.27
CA ASN A 603 -51.82 -9.45 -11.51
C ASN A 603 -52.80 -9.95 -12.61
N PRO A 604 -52.81 -11.19 -13.19
CA PRO A 604 -51.94 -12.38 -13.01
C PRO A 604 -51.58 -13.13 -14.35
N GLU A 605 -50.72 -14.16 -14.30
CA GLU A 605 -50.95 -15.52 -14.85
C GLU A 605 -49.71 -16.42 -14.69
N ALA A 606 -49.95 -17.73 -14.56
CA ALA A 606 -49.07 -18.72 -13.96
C ALA A 606 -48.40 -19.67 -14.99
N SER A 607 -47.15 -20.07 -14.74
CA SER A 607 -46.74 -21.48 -14.86
C SER A 607 -45.47 -21.73 -14.03
N ALA A 608 -45.42 -22.90 -13.41
CA ALA A 608 -44.49 -23.27 -12.36
C ALA A 608 -43.19 -23.87 -12.90
N THR A 609 -42.06 -23.54 -12.26
CA THR A 609 -40.96 -24.48 -11.95
C THR A 609 -40.00 -23.80 -10.96
N ALA A 610 -39.66 -24.52 -9.90
CA ALA A 610 -39.03 -23.99 -8.69
C ALA A 610 -37.57 -23.52 -8.92
N GLN A 611 -37.32 -22.24 -8.66
CA GLN A 611 -36.00 -21.70 -8.33
C GLN A 611 -36.09 -21.14 -6.90
N THR A 612 -35.34 -21.73 -5.98
CA THR A 612 -35.25 -21.25 -4.60
C THR A 612 -34.18 -20.17 -4.52
N GLN A 613 -34.61 -18.92 -4.34
CA GLN A 613 -33.77 -17.83 -3.81
C GLN A 613 -33.39 -18.15 -2.37
N MET A 614 -32.08 -18.14 -2.06
CA MET A 614 -31.61 -17.75 -0.73
C MET A 614 -31.31 -16.26 -0.75
N GLY A 615 -31.93 -15.56 0.20
CA GLY A 615 -31.73 -14.14 0.44
C GLY A 615 -30.45 -13.83 1.22
N PHE A 616 -29.91 -12.66 0.91
CA PHE A 616 -29.63 -11.58 1.86
C PHE A 616 -29.08 -11.96 3.24
N LEU A 617 -27.82 -12.38 3.27
CA LEU A 617 -26.87 -12.16 4.39
C LEU A 617 -25.46 -11.96 3.80
N SER A 618 -25.31 -10.94 2.96
CA SER A 618 -24.02 -10.55 2.38
C SER A 618 -23.83 -9.03 2.44
N SER A 619 -23.67 -8.48 3.64
CA SER A 619 -23.00 -7.18 3.87
C SER A 619 -22.81 -6.93 5.37
N LEU A 620 -21.63 -6.39 5.73
CA LEU A 620 -21.13 -5.97 7.08
C LEU A 620 -20.47 -7.12 7.86
N TRP A 621 -19.16 -7.17 8.22
CA TRP A 621 -18.11 -6.18 8.55
C TRP A 621 -16.72 -6.67 7.93
N PRO A 622 -15.54 -6.00 8.09
CA PRO A 622 -14.73 -5.35 7.07
C PRO A 622 -13.19 -5.48 7.32
N ALA A 623 -12.41 -4.70 6.58
CA ALA A 623 -11.11 -4.11 6.96
C ALA A 623 -9.99 -5.04 7.47
N GLY A 624 -9.25 -5.63 6.53
CA GLY A 624 -7.90 -6.16 6.75
C GLY A 624 -7.26 -6.74 5.49
N ARG A 625 -7.69 -6.31 4.30
CA ARG A 625 -7.49 -7.08 3.04
C ARG A 625 -7.13 -6.25 1.81
N ARG A 626 -6.43 -5.12 1.99
CA ARG A 626 -6.03 -4.28 0.86
C ARG A 626 -4.60 -3.77 0.99
N ILE A 627 -3.62 -4.67 0.86
CA ILE A 627 -2.25 -4.31 0.45
C ILE A 627 -1.64 -5.38 -0.49
N PHE A 628 -1.99 -6.67 -0.36
CA PHE A 628 -1.33 -7.75 -1.14
C PHE A 628 -1.83 -7.97 -2.57
N THR A 629 -2.99 -7.43 -2.96
CA THR A 629 -3.50 -7.54 -4.34
C THR A 629 -2.86 -6.57 -5.33
N ALA A 630 -2.11 -5.56 -4.85
CA ALA A 630 -1.46 -4.56 -5.72
C ALA A 630 -0.11 -5.02 -6.32
N LEU A 631 0.40 -6.20 -5.92
CA LEU A 631 1.71 -6.70 -6.34
C LEU A 631 1.65 -7.92 -7.29
N GLY A 632 0.47 -8.31 -7.78
CA GLY A 632 0.35 -9.39 -8.77
C GLY A 632 0.79 -10.78 -8.29
N ILE A 633 0.91 -10.98 -6.97
CA ILE A 633 1.24 -12.28 -6.37
C ILE A 633 -0.06 -13.03 -6.12
N ASP A 634 -0.50 -13.79 -7.13
CA ASP A 634 -1.58 -14.77 -6.93
C ASP A 634 -1.08 -15.92 -6.06
N ARG A 635 -1.61 -15.96 -4.83
CA ARG A 635 -1.75 -17.14 -3.96
C ARG A 635 -0.48 -17.99 -3.74
N CYS A 636 0.37 -17.54 -2.84
CA CYS A 636 1.00 -18.47 -1.88
C CYS A 636 0.23 -18.36 -0.56
N SER A 637 -0.40 -19.45 -0.15
CA SER A 637 -1.02 -19.63 1.15
C SER A 637 0.00 -19.37 2.26
N ILE A 638 -0.13 -18.23 2.93
CA ILE A 638 0.56 -17.92 4.18
C ILE A 638 -0.27 -18.54 5.31
N LEU A 639 0.13 -19.77 5.65
CA LEU A 639 0.03 -20.52 6.92
C LEU A 639 0.15 -22.02 6.57
#